data_AF-A0A9P1BTB5-F1
#
_entry.id   AF-A0A9P1BTB5-F1
#
_cell.length_a   1.000
_cell.length_b   1.000
_cell.length_c   1.000
_cell.angle_alpha   90.00
_cell.angle_beta   90.00
_cell.angle_gamma   90.00
#
_symmetry.space_group_name_H-M   'P 1'
#
loop_
_entity.id
_entity.type
_entity.pdbx_description
1 polymer ?
#
loop_
_entity_poly.entity_id
_entity_poly.type
_entity_poly.pdbx_seq_one_letter_code
_entity_poly.pdbx_strand_id
1 'polypeptide(L)'
;MGIPRPVLTLLLVLALQPADAFVLAIDLGSQFFKAAIVAPGRPFEVVHNTHSKRKTPTAVSFQEVVRTFGDDAVSSAAKGVGKTPMFFTLALGKNFSGISEEKLSLLSPRYFPYDLGLHDSGSLLFRTGQTDYTVQEVTAHLLNFAQELAEATVDGVAVSEAILTVPSSATMLHRRALLDAAKIAGLPRPQLIHETSAAALHRALDLSLGGAGSAATNTSEEIRANRSTVLFFNMGSRHVEACVVDYQGATYQNKDTVAMNVAGCGTSASLGGHQVDLIIADQMLESFKAKHPKLKDVDKSVRALKKLEKQALALKHVLSANKEGLFRVESLYEDTDFAQQVTRDQLESWTADLFSDLRKPLEDALRLASKSFDDLEAVEMVGGGWRIPKIQSMLVDYLKERRSQDATDLVLSQHVNGDEAMATGGAWYGVNSSVSFRAKKIYFTDMMIHAYDLLLEPLNASQPHESGWMRGVELFPALGKLRAKKTVKMNISFDLKATLLENGTPICYWEFPGIYAATQQYEDLKEPLISLKFELSGSGVVQVSSATAIFDQPMPVKSIDKNTPLENESAEEENSSNVEEEADSIPQADSDGDGAEGTKEDSKEGQPESNGEATNKEPKIKIKKLKVPLDVAETFDGIYPRFLSAEEKSQARNRLLEMREVDKEIQKTNAVKNQLESYIYESRDKITDENSLVVSTEEQRSAVMEQLQAMEDWMWEEEAQMANATVLQQKLSLLQDHVRPILQRAHEMEQRALLPELVDKIWNGVNATLGYVMKNMTWVAEKETSGVADLMKNFTLWYENVTNEQVKRDLTQDPAFYAIDAMRRLEHMRSEALRLTKIKKVDPVPYSDAGRDYWKDPKMREFYEQYYKNFSRNGTNYSEFFRNFNFSDFNFSGNGSGDSDDYMRSFRDFYKSNTSEKKQDENSTENAGSKSEDNDPSNPEL
;
A
#
# COMPACT_ATOMS: atom_id res chain seq x y z
N MET A 1 -12.66 27.27 -28.68
CA MET A 1 -13.00 26.00 -29.35
C MET A 1 -13.39 25.01 -28.27
N GLY A 2 -14.61 24.46 -28.30
CA GLY A 2 -15.06 23.51 -27.28
C GLY A 2 -14.61 22.09 -27.61
N ILE A 3 -14.08 21.36 -26.62
CA ILE A 3 -13.78 19.94 -26.76
C ILE A 3 -15.11 19.20 -26.99
N PRO A 4 -15.24 18.36 -28.04
CA PRO A 4 -16.49 17.65 -28.31
C PRO A 4 -16.90 16.78 -27.13
N ARG A 5 -18.20 16.79 -26.76
CA ARG A 5 -18.74 15.93 -25.70
C ARG A 5 -18.27 14.46 -25.74
N PRO A 6 -18.23 13.73 -26.88
CA PRO A 6 -17.71 12.36 -26.89
C PRO A 6 -16.22 12.25 -26.50
N VAL A 7 -15.39 13.26 -26.78
CA VAL A 7 -13.98 13.30 -26.35
C VAL A 7 -13.89 13.54 -24.84
N LEU A 8 -14.76 14.42 -24.29
CA LEU A 8 -14.86 14.63 -22.85
C LEU A 8 -15.35 13.36 -22.12
N THR A 9 -16.31 12.63 -22.70
CA THR A 9 -16.79 11.35 -22.16
C THR A 9 -15.71 10.26 -22.23
N LEU A 10 -14.94 10.18 -23.32
CA LEU A 10 -13.82 9.25 -23.44
C LEU A 10 -12.71 9.56 -22.42
N LEU A 11 -12.41 10.85 -22.19
CA LEU A 11 -11.49 11.29 -21.14
C LEU A 11 -12.00 10.95 -19.74
N LEU A 12 -13.30 11.10 -19.46
CA LEU A 12 -13.90 10.69 -18.19
C LEU A 12 -13.88 9.17 -17.99
N VAL A 13 -14.12 8.38 -19.04
CA VAL A 13 -14.07 6.90 -18.96
C VAL A 13 -12.63 6.40 -18.80
N LEU A 14 -11.64 7.06 -19.41
CA LEU A 14 -10.22 6.80 -19.16
C LEU A 14 -9.77 7.25 -17.77
N ALA A 15 -10.38 8.29 -17.20
CA ALA A 15 -10.17 8.72 -15.81
C ALA A 15 -10.93 7.86 -14.78
N LEU A 16 -11.84 6.99 -15.23
CA LEU A 16 -12.59 6.02 -14.42
C LEU A 16 -11.98 4.61 -14.52
N GLN A 17 -10.65 4.53 -14.53
CA GLN A 17 -9.99 3.35 -13.96
C GLN A 17 -10.39 3.30 -12.46
N PRO A 18 -10.85 2.17 -11.91
CA PRO A 18 -10.90 2.05 -10.45
C PRO A 18 -9.49 2.32 -9.94
N ALA A 19 -9.34 3.26 -9.01
CA ALA A 19 -8.08 3.43 -8.31
C ALA A 19 -7.89 2.20 -7.42
N ASP A 20 -7.20 1.18 -7.96
CA ASP A 20 -6.93 -0.05 -7.23
C ASP A 20 -6.21 0.31 -5.94
N ALA A 21 -6.86 -0.01 -4.82
CA ALA A 21 -6.44 0.43 -3.50
C ALA A 21 -5.18 -0.34 -3.11
N PHE A 22 -4.01 0.16 -3.51
CA PHE A 22 -2.73 -0.45 -3.23
C PHE A 22 -2.18 0.09 -1.91
N VAL A 23 -2.01 -0.77 -0.92
CA VAL A 23 -1.40 -0.44 0.39
C VAL A 23 0.01 -0.98 0.40
N LEU A 24 0.97 -0.11 0.70
CA LEU A 24 2.35 -0.45 0.97
C LEU A 24 2.62 -0.34 2.48
N ALA A 25 3.14 -1.39 3.10
CA ALA A 25 3.69 -1.32 4.45
C ALA A 25 5.18 -1.60 4.45
N ILE A 26 5.95 -0.80 5.19
CA ILE A 26 7.40 -0.90 5.30
C ILE A 26 7.75 -1.14 6.77
N ASP A 27 8.31 -2.31 7.05
CA ASP A 27 9.04 -2.56 8.30
C ASP A 27 10.41 -1.86 8.21
N LEU A 28 10.54 -0.67 8.80
CA LEU A 28 11.71 0.21 8.66
C LEU A 28 12.82 -0.12 9.68
N GLY A 29 13.25 -1.38 9.70
CA GLY A 29 14.31 -1.85 10.59
C GLY A 29 15.65 -1.12 10.37
N SER A 30 16.39 -0.94 11.46
CA SER A 30 17.62 -0.12 11.48
C SER A 30 18.80 -0.66 10.67
N GLN A 31 18.87 -1.98 10.40
CA GLN A 31 19.88 -2.59 9.51
C GLN A 31 19.26 -3.14 8.21
N PHE A 32 18.00 -3.57 8.26
CA PHE A 32 17.26 -4.09 7.11
C PHE A 32 15.81 -3.66 7.19
N PHE A 33 15.27 -3.20 6.05
CA PHE A 33 13.83 -3.04 5.87
C PHE A 33 13.23 -4.23 5.11
N LYS A 34 11.92 -4.41 5.24
CA LYS A 34 11.11 -5.30 4.40
C LYS A 34 9.85 -4.52 4.05
N ALA A 35 9.26 -4.83 2.90
CA ALA A 35 7.98 -4.26 2.53
C ALA A 35 6.97 -5.37 2.25
N ALA A 36 5.71 -5.14 2.62
CA ALA A 36 4.59 -5.98 2.27
C ALA A 36 3.52 -5.13 1.62
N ILE A 37 2.78 -5.75 0.72
CA ILE A 37 1.78 -5.09 -0.11
C ILE A 37 0.47 -5.86 -0.11
N VAL A 38 -0.61 -5.15 -0.41
CA VAL A 38 -1.93 -5.73 -0.65
C VAL A 38 -2.72 -4.82 -1.59
N ALA A 39 -3.43 -5.45 -2.54
CA ALA A 39 -4.27 -4.81 -3.54
C ALA A 39 -5.60 -5.59 -3.67
N PRO A 40 -6.68 -4.99 -4.20
CA PRO A 40 -7.96 -5.68 -4.33
C PRO A 40 -7.83 -6.94 -5.19
N GLY A 41 -8.27 -8.09 -4.66
CA GLY A 41 -8.18 -9.37 -5.36
C GLY A 41 -6.79 -10.02 -5.42
N ARG A 42 -5.74 -9.39 -4.86
CA ARG A 42 -4.42 -10.02 -4.64
C ARG A 42 -4.23 -10.34 -3.14
N PRO A 43 -3.58 -11.47 -2.78
CA PRO A 43 -3.23 -11.76 -1.39
C PRO A 43 -2.15 -10.81 -0.87
N PHE A 44 -1.78 -10.96 0.40
CA PHE A 44 -0.59 -10.30 0.94
C PHE A 44 0.66 -10.84 0.28
N GLU A 45 1.51 -9.94 -0.22
CA GLU A 45 2.78 -10.29 -0.84
C GLU A 45 3.91 -9.48 -0.19
N VAL A 46 5.03 -10.14 0.09
CA VAL A 46 6.24 -9.47 0.59
C VAL A 46 7.10 -9.12 -0.61
N VAL A 47 7.39 -7.83 -0.72
CA VAL A 47 8.14 -7.23 -1.83
C VAL A 47 9.56 -7.78 -1.85
N HIS A 48 9.98 -8.27 -3.01
CA HIS A 48 11.36 -8.68 -3.28
C HIS A 48 12.21 -7.47 -3.67
N ASN A 49 13.50 -7.50 -3.34
CA ASN A 49 14.47 -6.53 -3.84
C ASN A 49 15.05 -6.93 -5.20
N THR A 50 15.92 -6.09 -5.76
CA THR A 50 16.63 -6.30 -7.04
C THR A 50 17.47 -7.59 -7.10
N HIS A 51 17.73 -8.24 -5.95
CA HIS A 51 18.45 -9.52 -5.82
C HIS A 51 17.50 -10.67 -5.42
N SER A 52 16.19 -10.50 -5.65
CA SER A 52 15.11 -11.43 -5.30
C SER A 52 15.01 -11.80 -3.80
N LYS A 53 15.60 -10.99 -2.90
CA LYS A 53 15.52 -11.20 -1.45
C LYS A 53 14.30 -10.51 -0.86
N ARG A 54 13.67 -11.15 0.12
CA ARG A 54 12.52 -10.62 0.91
C ARG A 54 12.92 -9.64 2.03
N LYS A 55 14.19 -9.25 2.08
CA LYS A 55 14.78 -8.39 3.10
C LYS A 55 15.92 -7.58 2.50
N THR A 56 15.86 -6.27 2.66
CA THR A 56 16.73 -5.30 1.98
C THR A 56 17.54 -4.52 3.00
N PRO A 57 18.87 -4.37 2.84
CA PRO A 57 19.66 -3.53 3.74
C PRO A 57 19.16 -2.07 3.80
N THR A 58 19.15 -1.50 5.00
CA THR A 58 18.78 -0.09 5.25
C THR A 58 20.00 0.79 4.95
N ALA A 59 20.29 0.93 3.65
CA ALA A 59 21.49 1.54 3.10
C ALA A 59 21.19 2.31 1.81
N VAL A 60 21.78 3.49 1.68
CA VAL A 60 21.78 4.31 0.46
C VAL A 60 23.23 4.70 0.16
N SER A 61 23.65 4.66 -1.10
CA SER A 61 24.99 5.09 -1.52
C SER A 61 24.91 6.19 -2.56
N PHE A 62 25.62 7.28 -2.26
CA PHE A 62 25.81 8.46 -3.11
C PHE A 62 27.27 8.52 -3.64
N GLN A 63 27.90 7.35 -3.79
CA GLN A 63 29.30 7.25 -4.19
C GLN A 63 29.50 7.59 -5.67
N GLU A 64 28.60 7.09 -6.52
CA GLU A 64 28.62 7.22 -7.98
C GLU A 64 27.53 8.21 -8.43
N VAL A 65 27.42 8.47 -9.74
CA VAL A 65 26.35 9.33 -10.31
C VAL A 65 24.96 8.73 -10.10
N VAL A 66 24.84 7.41 -10.26
CA VAL A 66 23.61 6.65 -9.97
C VAL A 66 23.60 6.27 -8.49
N ARG A 67 22.51 6.56 -7.79
CA ARG A 67 22.33 6.11 -6.40
C ARG A 67 22.16 4.59 -6.38
N THR A 68 22.83 3.92 -5.47
CA THR A 68 22.59 2.49 -5.19
C THR A 68 21.96 2.31 -3.83
N PHE A 69 21.18 1.24 -3.68
CA PHE A 69 20.36 0.95 -2.51
C PHE A 69 20.59 -0.49 -2.04
N GLY A 70 20.22 -0.81 -0.79
CA GLY A 70 20.19 -2.19 -0.32
C GLY A 70 21.54 -2.91 -0.41
N ASP A 71 21.55 -4.10 -1.02
CA ASP A 71 22.74 -4.94 -1.18
C ASP A 71 23.85 -4.26 -2.01
N ASP A 72 23.48 -3.44 -3.00
CA ASP A 72 24.42 -2.75 -3.89
C ASP A 72 25.10 -1.57 -3.18
N ALA A 73 24.33 -0.86 -2.33
CA ALA A 73 24.88 0.14 -1.42
C ALA A 73 25.87 -0.47 -0.42
N VAL A 74 25.48 -1.56 0.27
CA VAL A 74 26.36 -2.26 1.22
C VAL A 74 27.63 -2.79 0.57
N SER A 75 27.55 -3.26 -0.68
CA SER A 75 28.71 -3.71 -1.45
C SER A 75 29.68 -2.56 -1.79
N SER A 76 29.15 -1.35 -1.95
CA SER A 76 29.94 -0.13 -2.20
C SER A 76 30.55 0.46 -0.93
N ALA A 77 29.93 0.27 0.24
CA ALA A 77 30.36 0.88 1.51
C ALA A 77 31.85 0.68 1.85
N ALA A 78 32.46 -0.47 1.49
CA ALA A 78 33.88 -0.74 1.73
C ALA A 78 34.85 0.14 0.90
N LYS A 79 34.36 0.83 -0.14
CA LYS A 79 35.11 1.82 -0.94
C LYS A 79 34.92 3.26 -0.41
N GLY A 80 33.77 3.58 0.19
CA GLY A 80 33.43 4.94 0.58
C GLY A 80 32.36 5.07 1.66
N VAL A 81 32.61 4.58 2.89
CA VAL A 81 31.65 4.59 4.00
C VAL A 81 30.99 5.95 4.23
N GLY A 82 31.74 7.05 4.15
CA GLY A 82 31.19 8.42 4.29
C GLY A 82 30.11 8.76 3.26
N LYS A 83 30.17 8.17 2.06
CA LYS A 83 29.18 8.34 0.98
C LYS A 83 28.07 7.29 0.99
N THR A 84 28.12 6.32 1.91
CA THR A 84 27.11 5.26 2.04
C THR A 84 26.48 5.27 3.44
N PRO A 85 25.57 6.22 3.73
CA PRO A 85 24.75 6.19 4.93
C PRO A 85 24.05 4.83 5.15
N MET A 86 24.22 4.31 6.36
CA MET A 86 23.54 3.11 6.89
C MET A 86 23.12 3.42 8.33
N PHE A 87 22.11 2.72 8.84
CA PHE A 87 21.56 2.95 10.19
C PHE A 87 21.11 4.41 10.45
N PHE A 88 20.95 5.24 9.42
CA PHE A 88 20.60 6.66 9.52
C PHE A 88 19.24 6.88 10.22
N THR A 89 18.34 5.91 10.18
CA THR A 89 17.06 5.95 10.91
C THR A 89 17.25 6.10 12.43
N LEU A 90 18.40 5.68 12.98
CA LEU A 90 18.76 5.91 14.39
C LEU A 90 18.96 7.40 14.73
N ALA A 91 19.10 8.30 13.76
CA ALA A 91 19.26 9.74 13.97
C ALA A 91 17.93 10.52 13.85
N LEU A 92 16.84 9.90 13.40
CA LEU A 92 15.54 10.56 13.25
C LEU A 92 15.04 11.10 14.60
N GLY A 93 14.73 12.40 14.64
CA GLY A 93 14.23 13.10 15.84
C GLY A 93 15.26 13.31 16.96
N LYS A 94 16.54 12.97 16.76
CA LYS A 94 17.58 13.23 17.76
C LYS A 94 18.17 14.63 17.66
N ASN A 95 18.43 15.23 18.80
CA ASN A 95 19.13 16.50 18.89
C ASN A 95 20.65 16.32 18.86
N PHE A 96 21.31 17.03 17.96
CA PHE A 96 22.77 17.14 17.88
C PHE A 96 23.26 18.59 18.11
N SER A 97 22.36 19.54 18.43
CA SER A 97 22.75 20.91 18.75
C SER A 97 23.65 20.97 19.99
N GLY A 98 24.65 21.86 19.96
CA GLY A 98 25.69 21.96 20.99
C GLY A 98 26.81 20.92 20.91
N ILE A 99 26.71 19.91 20.04
CA ILE A 99 27.83 19.00 19.74
C ILE A 99 28.71 19.64 18.66
N SER A 100 30.01 19.79 18.95
CA SER A 100 31.01 20.24 17.97
C SER A 100 31.16 19.23 16.83
N GLU A 101 31.30 19.68 15.57
CA GLU A 101 31.37 18.79 14.40
C GLU A 101 32.38 17.64 14.53
N GLU A 102 33.59 17.92 15.06
CA GLU A 102 34.64 16.93 15.33
C GLU A 102 34.22 15.76 16.25
N LYS A 103 33.11 15.90 16.98
CA LYS A 103 32.55 14.91 17.92
C LYS A 103 31.21 14.33 17.44
N LEU A 104 30.71 14.74 16.27
CA LEU A 104 29.50 14.15 15.71
C LEU A 104 29.75 12.68 15.37
N SER A 105 28.85 11.81 15.83
CA SER A 105 28.96 10.37 15.68
C SER A 105 27.57 9.75 15.80
N LEU A 106 27.17 8.97 14.80
CA LEU A 106 25.93 8.17 14.84
C LEU A 106 26.16 6.73 15.33
N LEU A 107 27.32 6.16 14.95
CA LEU A 107 27.78 4.82 15.27
C LEU A 107 29.30 4.87 15.53
N SER A 108 29.88 3.78 16.02
CA SER A 108 31.32 3.66 16.28
C SER A 108 32.16 4.21 15.11
N PRO A 109 32.90 5.33 15.30
CA PRO A 109 33.65 5.97 14.22
C PRO A 109 34.74 5.08 13.61
N ARG A 110 35.15 4.01 14.31
CA ARG A 110 36.05 2.96 13.79
C ARG A 110 35.44 2.28 12.55
N TYR A 111 34.21 1.79 12.67
CA TYR A 111 33.54 1.01 11.61
C TYR A 111 32.66 1.88 10.70
N PHE A 112 32.25 3.05 11.19
CA PHE A 112 31.37 3.98 10.51
C PHE A 112 31.93 5.42 10.57
N PRO A 113 33.11 5.70 9.96
CA PRO A 113 33.64 7.04 9.82
C PRO A 113 32.82 7.80 8.76
N TYR A 114 31.62 8.22 9.15
CA TYR A 114 30.80 9.13 8.35
C TYR A 114 31.38 10.53 8.40
N ASP A 115 31.34 11.25 7.28
CA ASP A 115 31.51 12.69 7.27
C ASP A 115 30.15 13.32 7.62
N LEU A 116 30.11 14.01 8.76
CA LEU A 116 28.88 14.45 9.40
C LEU A 116 28.91 15.95 9.67
N GLY A 117 27.82 16.63 9.36
CA GLY A 117 27.59 18.03 9.71
C GLY A 117 26.40 18.22 10.64
N LEU A 118 26.19 19.46 11.07
CA LEU A 118 25.00 19.87 11.82
C LEU A 118 24.11 20.74 10.93
N HIS A 119 22.84 20.36 10.78
CA HIS A 119 21.84 21.20 10.14
C HIS A 119 21.44 22.33 11.10
N ASP A 120 21.01 23.49 10.59
CA ASP A 120 20.55 24.61 11.43
C ASP A 120 19.35 24.21 12.32
N SER A 121 18.58 23.21 11.88
CA SER A 121 17.50 22.61 12.66
C SER A 121 17.96 21.82 13.89
N GLY A 122 19.26 21.61 14.09
CA GLY A 122 19.83 20.77 15.16
C GLY A 122 19.86 19.27 14.84
N SER A 123 19.45 18.85 13.63
CA SER A 123 19.57 17.47 13.17
C SER A 123 20.90 17.18 12.47
N LEU A 124 21.26 15.91 12.33
CA LEU A 124 22.48 15.46 11.66
C LEU A 124 22.41 15.65 10.12
N LEU A 125 23.53 16.06 9.51
CA LEU A 125 23.75 16.03 8.07
C LEU A 125 24.73 14.90 7.69
N PHE A 126 24.49 14.24 6.57
CA PHE A 126 25.45 13.35 5.92
C PHE A 126 26.12 14.07 4.76
N ARG A 127 27.44 14.26 4.83
CA ARG A 127 28.24 14.90 3.78
C ARG A 127 28.71 13.86 2.77
N THR A 128 28.12 13.86 1.58
CA THR A 128 28.47 12.88 0.52
C THR A 128 29.56 13.38 -0.42
N GLY A 129 29.99 14.64 -0.26
CA GLY A 129 30.96 15.34 -1.10
C GLY A 129 30.39 15.99 -2.36
N GLN A 130 29.15 15.65 -2.76
CA GLN A 130 28.38 16.39 -3.78
C GLN A 130 27.34 17.31 -3.14
N THR A 131 26.64 16.82 -2.13
CA THR A 131 25.56 17.52 -1.41
C THR A 131 25.49 17.00 0.02
N ASP A 132 25.08 17.86 0.94
CA ASP A 132 24.79 17.52 2.34
C ASP A 132 23.30 17.18 2.46
N TYR A 133 22.99 16.00 3.00
CA TYR A 133 21.62 15.51 3.13
C TYR A 133 21.20 15.42 4.61
N THR A 134 20.01 15.90 4.93
CA THR A 134 19.39 15.65 6.24
C THR A 134 19.07 14.16 6.44
N VAL A 135 18.95 13.72 7.70
CA VAL A 135 18.51 12.34 8.01
C VAL A 135 17.18 12.01 7.33
N GLN A 136 16.27 12.98 7.30
CA GLN A 136 14.95 12.87 6.67
C GLN A 136 15.07 12.67 5.16
N GLU A 137 16.00 13.36 4.47
CA GLU A 137 16.28 13.15 3.05
C GLU A 137 16.87 11.79 2.75
N VAL A 138 17.90 11.36 3.48
CA VAL A 138 18.49 10.02 3.30
C VAL A 138 17.43 8.93 3.52
N THR A 139 16.56 9.12 4.51
CA THR A 139 15.39 8.25 4.75
C THR A 139 14.39 8.33 3.61
N ALA A 140 14.12 9.51 3.07
CA ALA A 140 13.20 9.69 1.95
C ALA A 140 13.68 8.99 0.67
N HIS A 141 14.98 9.01 0.38
CA HIS A 141 15.57 8.25 -0.74
C HIS A 141 15.32 6.74 -0.59
N LEU A 142 15.51 6.18 0.62
CA LEU A 142 15.21 4.77 0.89
C LEU A 142 13.70 4.46 0.77
N LEU A 143 12.84 5.33 1.30
CA LEU A 143 11.39 5.17 1.24
C LEU A 143 10.85 5.26 -0.20
N ASN A 144 11.43 6.12 -1.04
CA ASN A 144 11.07 6.20 -2.46
C ASN A 144 11.53 4.94 -3.22
N PHE A 145 12.72 4.41 -2.93
CA PHE A 145 13.17 3.13 -3.47
C PHE A 145 12.27 1.96 -3.03
N ALA A 146 11.83 1.94 -1.76
CA ALA A 146 10.87 0.94 -1.27
C ALA A 146 9.50 1.03 -1.96
N GLN A 147 9.05 2.24 -2.31
CA GLN A 147 7.88 2.46 -3.18
C GLN A 147 8.11 1.90 -4.58
N GLU A 148 9.27 2.13 -5.20
CA GLU A 148 9.57 1.61 -6.54
C GLU A 148 9.56 0.07 -6.60
N LEU A 149 10.16 -0.59 -5.61
CA LEU A 149 10.10 -2.06 -5.50
C LEU A 149 8.65 -2.56 -5.35
N ALA A 150 7.83 -1.86 -4.57
CA ALA A 150 6.42 -2.20 -4.38
C ALA A 150 5.61 -2.03 -5.66
N GLU A 151 5.70 -0.87 -6.33
CA GLU A 151 5.00 -0.57 -7.58
C GLU A 151 5.42 -1.54 -8.69
N ALA A 152 6.70 -1.93 -8.77
CA ALA A 152 7.19 -2.96 -9.68
C ALA A 152 6.63 -4.37 -9.41
N THR A 153 6.26 -4.67 -8.16
CA THR A 153 5.64 -5.97 -7.79
C THR A 153 4.17 -6.06 -8.25
N VAL A 154 3.50 -4.91 -8.48
CA VAL A 154 2.10 -4.84 -8.94
C VAL A 154 1.96 -4.19 -10.32
N ASP A 155 2.85 -4.55 -11.25
CA ASP A 155 2.73 -4.17 -12.67
C ASP A 155 2.70 -2.63 -12.91
N GLY A 156 3.27 -1.85 -11.99
CA GLY A 156 3.32 -0.39 -12.05
C GLY A 156 2.13 0.33 -11.41
N VAL A 157 1.22 -0.36 -10.71
CA VAL A 157 0.11 0.29 -9.98
C VAL A 157 0.67 1.15 -8.83
N ALA A 158 0.32 2.44 -8.83
CA ALA A 158 0.82 3.42 -7.88
C ALA A 158 0.28 3.19 -6.45
N VAL A 159 1.12 3.43 -5.44
CA VAL A 159 0.72 3.33 -4.02
C VAL A 159 -0.44 4.29 -3.71
N SER A 160 -1.44 3.83 -2.97
CA SER A 160 -2.57 4.65 -2.51
C SER A 160 -2.46 5.05 -1.03
N GLU A 161 -1.75 4.25 -0.23
CA GLU A 161 -1.52 4.42 1.20
C GLU A 161 -0.20 3.79 1.63
N ALA A 162 0.56 4.46 2.49
CA ALA A 162 1.81 3.95 3.04
C ALA A 162 1.76 3.81 4.57
N ILE A 163 2.13 2.64 5.08
CA ILE A 163 2.23 2.36 6.52
C ILE A 163 3.71 2.13 6.86
N LEU A 164 4.24 2.81 7.88
CA LEU A 164 5.63 2.67 8.30
C LEU A 164 5.69 2.18 9.75
N THR A 165 6.57 1.21 10.04
CA THR A 165 6.82 0.80 11.43
C THR A 165 7.73 1.79 12.16
N VAL A 166 7.52 1.93 13.47
CA VAL A 166 8.41 2.63 14.41
C VAL A 166 8.49 1.86 15.73
N PRO A 167 9.57 1.98 16.53
CA PRO A 167 9.57 1.46 17.89
C PRO A 167 8.44 2.07 18.74
N SER A 168 7.89 1.33 19.70
CA SER A 168 6.91 1.89 20.65
C SER A 168 7.46 3.08 21.44
N SER A 169 8.77 3.05 21.72
CA SER A 169 9.53 4.14 22.34
C SER A 169 10.02 5.23 21.38
N ALA A 170 9.46 5.33 20.17
CA ALA A 170 9.70 6.47 19.30
C ALA A 170 9.03 7.72 19.87
N THR A 171 9.80 8.77 20.10
CA THR A 171 9.33 10.10 20.51
C THR A 171 8.46 10.76 19.42
N MET A 172 7.66 11.76 19.78
CA MET A 172 6.92 12.58 18.81
C MET A 172 7.87 13.26 17.81
N LEU A 173 9.08 13.65 18.25
CA LEU A 173 10.11 14.19 17.36
C LEU A 173 10.59 13.17 16.31
N HIS A 174 10.82 11.91 16.72
CA HIS A 174 11.17 10.82 15.81
C HIS A 174 10.04 10.53 14.81
N ARG A 175 8.80 10.38 15.31
CA ARG A 175 7.60 10.12 14.50
C ARG A 175 7.39 11.19 13.45
N ARG A 176 7.51 12.46 13.83
CA ARG A 176 7.35 13.59 12.91
C ARG A 176 8.49 13.72 11.91
N ALA A 177 9.73 13.44 12.30
CA ALA A 177 10.86 13.36 11.37
C ALA A 177 10.67 12.26 10.31
N LEU A 178 10.14 11.09 10.69
CA LEU A 178 9.81 10.01 9.76
C LEU A 178 8.63 10.36 8.84
N LEU A 179 7.58 10.99 9.36
CA LEU A 179 6.46 11.48 8.54
C LEU A 179 6.88 12.57 7.55
N ASP A 180 7.85 13.41 7.91
CA ASP A 180 8.44 14.39 6.99
C ASP A 180 9.32 13.72 5.92
N ALA A 181 10.10 12.69 6.27
CA ALA A 181 10.80 11.84 5.29
C ALA A 181 9.82 11.17 4.30
N ALA A 182 8.69 10.66 4.78
CA ALA A 182 7.66 10.07 3.94
C ALA A 182 7.03 11.08 2.95
N LYS A 183 6.81 12.33 3.39
CA LYS A 183 6.33 13.42 2.52
C LYS A 183 7.34 13.83 1.46
N ILE A 184 8.63 13.86 1.80
CA ILE A 184 9.74 14.11 0.86
C ILE A 184 9.80 12.98 -0.18
N ALA A 185 9.69 11.72 0.25
CA ALA A 185 9.69 10.53 -0.62
C ALA A 185 8.50 10.47 -1.59
N GLY A 186 7.43 11.22 -1.31
CA GLY A 186 6.20 11.20 -2.10
C GLY A 186 5.16 10.17 -1.67
N LEU A 187 5.35 9.50 -0.53
CA LEU A 187 4.43 8.48 -0.03
C LEU A 187 3.05 9.07 0.27
N PRO A 188 1.95 8.50 -0.26
CA PRO A 188 0.61 9.00 -0.04
C PRO A 188 0.05 8.52 1.31
N ARG A 189 -0.64 9.44 2.01
CA ARG A 189 -1.33 9.21 3.28
C ARG A 189 -0.49 8.39 4.30
N PRO A 190 0.75 8.80 4.61
CA PRO A 190 1.64 8.02 5.46
C PRO A 190 1.11 7.90 6.89
N GLN A 191 0.94 6.67 7.38
CA GLN A 191 0.60 6.36 8.77
C GLN A 191 1.75 5.64 9.47
N LEU A 192 1.83 5.76 10.79
CA LEU A 192 2.77 4.99 11.61
C LEU A 192 2.04 3.93 12.43
N ILE A 193 2.69 2.78 12.62
CA ILE A 193 2.29 1.72 13.57
C ILE A 193 3.53 1.30 14.38
N HIS A 194 3.36 0.82 15.62
CA HIS A 194 4.50 0.27 16.35
C HIS A 194 4.95 -1.07 15.73
N GLU A 195 6.27 -1.32 15.67
CA GLU A 195 6.86 -2.56 15.14
C GLU A 195 6.19 -3.80 15.75
N THR A 196 6.23 -3.93 17.08
CA THR A 196 5.68 -5.12 17.75
C THR A 196 4.15 -5.16 17.68
N SER A 197 3.46 -4.02 17.69
CA SER A 197 2.00 -3.95 17.46
C SER A 197 1.60 -4.43 16.06
N ALA A 198 2.43 -4.20 15.05
CA ALA A 198 2.21 -4.72 13.71
C ALA A 198 2.37 -6.24 13.67
N ALA A 199 3.43 -6.79 14.27
CA ALA A 199 3.59 -8.25 14.41
C ALA A 199 2.43 -8.89 15.20
N ALA A 200 1.96 -8.22 16.25
CA ALA A 200 0.81 -8.66 17.03
C ALA A 200 -0.51 -8.61 16.25
N LEU A 201 -0.68 -7.62 15.36
CA LEU A 201 -1.84 -7.54 14.46
C LEU A 201 -1.80 -8.64 13.38
N HIS A 202 -0.62 -9.08 12.95
CA HIS A 202 -0.49 -10.26 12.08
C HIS A 202 -0.96 -11.53 12.80
N ARG A 203 -0.58 -11.75 14.07
CA ARG A 203 -1.14 -12.84 14.88
C ARG A 203 -2.66 -12.71 15.06
N ALA A 204 -3.18 -11.49 15.24
CA ALA A 204 -4.63 -11.26 15.31
C ALA A 204 -5.36 -11.68 14.01
N LEU A 205 -4.70 -11.47 12.85
CA LEU A 205 -5.19 -11.92 11.55
C LEU A 205 -5.27 -13.43 11.47
N ASP A 206 -4.22 -14.13 11.91
CA ASP A 206 -4.18 -15.59 11.93
C ASP A 206 -5.27 -16.17 12.86
N LEU A 207 -5.44 -15.61 14.05
CA LEU A 207 -6.51 -15.98 14.99
C LEU A 207 -7.92 -15.70 14.45
N SER A 208 -8.08 -14.67 13.61
CA SER A 208 -9.38 -14.26 13.06
C SER A 208 -9.74 -14.94 11.73
N LEU A 209 -8.76 -15.35 10.91
CA LEU A 209 -8.97 -15.89 9.56
C LEU A 209 -8.41 -17.31 9.34
N GLY A 210 -7.69 -17.90 10.29
CA GLY A 210 -7.10 -19.24 10.16
C GLY A 210 -5.68 -19.28 9.59
N GLY A 211 -4.99 -18.14 9.52
CA GLY A 211 -3.62 -18.01 9.00
C GLY A 211 -3.57 -17.28 7.66
N ALA A 212 -2.65 -16.32 7.51
CA ALA A 212 -2.41 -15.62 6.24
C ALA A 212 -1.95 -16.60 5.14
N GLY A 213 -2.90 -17.02 4.27
CA GLY A 213 -2.67 -18.00 3.20
C GLY A 213 -3.21 -19.42 3.47
N SER A 214 -3.87 -19.65 4.61
CA SER A 214 -4.59 -20.89 4.88
C SER A 214 -5.93 -20.93 4.13
N ALA A 215 -6.25 -22.08 3.54
CA ALA A 215 -7.58 -22.37 3.00
C ALA A 215 -8.60 -22.78 4.09
N ALA A 216 -8.14 -23.09 5.31
CA ALA A 216 -8.98 -23.43 6.44
C ALA A 216 -9.15 -22.21 7.36
N THR A 217 -10.37 -21.67 7.41
CA THR A 217 -10.73 -20.58 8.32
C THR A 217 -11.07 -21.11 9.70
N ASN A 218 -10.58 -20.46 10.77
CA ASN A 218 -11.02 -20.74 12.14
C ASN A 218 -12.55 -20.61 12.24
N THR A 219 -13.18 -21.51 12.99
CA THR A 219 -14.61 -21.52 13.24
C THR A 219 -15.04 -20.35 14.12
N SER A 220 -16.33 -19.99 14.06
CA SER A 220 -16.93 -19.00 14.97
C SER A 220 -16.72 -19.32 16.45
N GLU A 221 -16.69 -20.61 16.82
CA GLU A 221 -16.50 -21.05 18.21
C GLU A 221 -15.05 -20.83 18.66
N GLU A 222 -14.06 -21.22 17.84
CA GLU A 222 -12.64 -20.94 18.09
C GLU A 222 -12.36 -19.43 18.17
N ILE A 223 -12.94 -18.64 17.26
CA ILE A 223 -12.76 -17.18 17.25
C ILE A 223 -13.32 -16.54 18.52
N ARG A 224 -14.49 -16.97 19.01
CA ARG A 224 -15.09 -16.48 20.26
C ARG A 224 -14.36 -16.98 21.51
N ALA A 225 -13.83 -18.20 21.47
CA ALA A 225 -13.09 -18.81 22.58
C ALA A 225 -11.68 -18.22 22.76
N ASN A 226 -11.13 -17.52 21.76
CA ASN A 226 -9.88 -16.80 21.89
C ASN A 226 -9.87 -15.90 23.14
N ARG A 227 -9.01 -16.22 24.09
CA ARG A 227 -8.67 -15.38 25.24
C ARG A 227 -7.23 -15.69 25.63
N SER A 228 -6.29 -14.94 25.06
CA SER A 228 -4.85 -15.18 25.27
C SER A 228 -4.10 -13.90 25.63
N THR A 229 -3.14 -14.03 26.53
CA THR A 229 -2.16 -12.99 26.84
C THR A 229 -0.80 -13.46 26.34
N VAL A 230 -0.24 -12.74 25.37
CA VAL A 230 1.00 -13.11 24.68
C VAL A 230 2.03 -12.02 24.88
N LEU A 231 3.23 -12.39 25.31
CA LEU A 231 4.37 -11.47 25.30
C LEU A 231 5.10 -11.60 23.96
N PHE A 232 5.15 -10.54 23.18
CA PHE A 232 6.00 -10.47 22.00
C PHE A 232 7.40 -9.99 22.41
N PHE A 233 8.44 -10.72 22.00
CA PHE A 233 9.83 -10.33 22.19
C PHE A 233 10.47 -10.04 20.83
N ASN A 234 10.65 -8.76 20.52
CA ASN A 234 11.31 -8.26 19.32
C ASN A 234 12.78 -7.94 19.61
N MET A 235 13.70 -8.67 19.01
CA MET A 235 15.13 -8.31 19.03
C MET A 235 15.63 -7.97 17.64
N GLY A 236 15.80 -6.67 17.39
CA GLY A 236 16.34 -6.13 16.15
C GLY A 236 17.87 -6.14 16.08
N SER A 237 18.41 -5.30 15.19
CA SER A 237 19.87 -5.11 15.07
C SER A 237 20.42 -4.12 16.09
N ARG A 238 19.64 -3.12 16.52
CA ARG A 238 20.09 -2.02 17.40
C ARG A 238 19.14 -1.71 18.57
N HIS A 239 18.01 -2.40 18.66
CA HIS A 239 17.08 -2.29 19.78
C HIS A 239 16.44 -3.64 20.13
N VAL A 240 15.96 -3.72 21.37
CA VAL A 240 15.08 -4.77 21.88
C VAL A 240 13.78 -4.12 22.35
N GLU A 241 12.66 -4.75 22.06
CA GLU A 241 11.32 -4.36 22.50
C GLU A 241 10.58 -5.60 22.97
N ALA A 242 9.92 -5.52 24.13
CA ALA A 242 9.00 -6.54 24.61
C ALA A 242 7.64 -5.88 24.83
N CYS A 243 6.56 -6.48 24.35
CA CYS A 243 5.20 -5.97 24.52
C CYS A 243 4.25 -7.08 24.95
N VAL A 244 3.43 -6.82 25.98
CA VAL A 244 2.35 -7.71 26.40
C VAL A 244 1.09 -7.32 25.64
N VAL A 245 0.48 -8.30 24.97
CA VAL A 245 -0.71 -8.11 24.13
C VAL A 245 -1.80 -9.07 24.56
N ASP A 246 -3.00 -8.53 24.74
CA ASP A 246 -4.21 -9.29 25.04
C ASP A 246 -5.06 -9.46 23.78
N TYR A 247 -5.48 -10.70 23.53
CA TYR A 247 -6.43 -11.08 22.49
C TYR A 247 -7.71 -11.59 23.12
N GLN A 248 -8.84 -11.18 22.56
CA GLN A 248 -10.16 -11.71 22.92
C GLN A 248 -11.05 -11.87 21.69
N GLY A 249 -11.95 -12.86 21.71
CA GLY A 249 -13.06 -12.95 20.76
C GLY A 249 -13.95 -11.72 20.81
N ALA A 250 -14.44 -11.28 19.64
CA ALA A 250 -15.27 -10.10 19.45
C ALA A 250 -16.23 -10.30 18.28
N THR A 251 -17.14 -9.34 18.04
CA THR A 251 -18.08 -9.36 16.91
C THR A 251 -18.14 -7.99 16.24
N TYR A 252 -18.04 -7.94 14.92
CA TYR A 252 -18.21 -6.72 14.11
C TYR A 252 -19.25 -6.98 13.02
N GLN A 253 -20.32 -6.18 12.96
CA GLN A 253 -21.42 -6.32 12.00
C GLN A 253 -21.93 -7.78 11.87
N ASN A 254 -22.23 -8.41 13.01
CA ASN A 254 -22.67 -9.80 13.15
C ASN A 254 -21.68 -10.87 12.63
N LYS A 255 -20.40 -10.53 12.45
CA LYS A 255 -19.31 -11.47 12.11
C LYS A 255 -18.33 -11.57 13.27
N ASP A 256 -18.03 -12.78 13.70
CA ASP A 256 -17.05 -13.04 14.76
C ASP A 256 -15.65 -12.62 14.30
N THR A 257 -14.91 -11.90 15.13
CA THR A 257 -13.56 -11.40 14.87
C THR A 257 -12.74 -11.41 16.15
N VAL A 258 -11.52 -10.87 16.11
CA VAL A 258 -10.64 -10.73 17.27
C VAL A 258 -10.51 -9.26 17.64
N ALA A 259 -10.44 -8.98 18.93
CA ALA A 259 -9.98 -7.72 19.49
C ALA A 259 -8.60 -7.90 20.11
N MET A 260 -7.72 -6.93 19.86
CA MET A 260 -6.33 -6.90 20.31
C MET A 260 -6.09 -5.61 21.10
N ASN A 261 -5.47 -5.73 22.27
CA ASN A 261 -5.07 -4.60 23.12
C ASN A 261 -3.60 -4.74 23.54
N VAL A 262 -2.77 -3.76 23.17
CA VAL A 262 -1.39 -3.66 23.65
C VAL A 262 -1.42 -3.11 25.08
N ALA A 263 -1.11 -3.96 26.07
CA ALA A 263 -1.25 -3.64 27.48
C ALA A 263 -0.04 -2.89 28.07
N GLY A 264 1.17 -3.14 27.56
CA GLY A 264 2.38 -2.46 27.99
C GLY A 264 3.61 -2.93 27.22
N CYS A 265 4.57 -2.03 27.00
CA CYS A 265 5.83 -2.31 26.30
C CYS A 265 7.04 -1.78 27.08
N GLY A 266 8.10 -2.59 27.15
CA GLY A 266 9.42 -2.20 27.64
C GLY A 266 10.45 -2.27 26.51
N THR A 267 11.41 -1.36 26.48
CA THR A 267 12.41 -1.29 25.39
C THR A 267 13.83 -1.10 25.90
N SER A 268 14.82 -1.44 25.06
CA SER A 268 16.23 -1.13 25.29
C SER A 268 16.93 -0.79 23.98
N ALA A 269 17.47 0.43 23.91
CA ALA A 269 18.12 0.99 22.70
C ALA A 269 19.64 0.73 22.62
N SER A 270 20.21 -0.02 23.58
CA SER A 270 21.63 -0.40 23.60
C SER A 270 21.88 -1.85 23.15
N LEU A 271 20.83 -2.65 22.98
CA LEU A 271 20.91 -4.09 22.74
C LEU A 271 20.46 -4.43 21.32
N GLY A 272 21.16 -5.36 20.66
CA GLY A 272 20.75 -5.83 19.34
C GLY A 272 21.83 -6.60 18.59
N GLY A 273 21.41 -7.29 17.52
CA GLY A 273 22.26 -8.20 16.75
C GLY A 273 23.49 -7.56 16.10
N HIS A 274 23.51 -6.25 15.84
CA HIS A 274 24.68 -5.54 15.29
C HIS A 274 25.71 -5.22 16.37
N GLN A 275 25.32 -5.08 17.64
CA GLN A 275 26.30 -4.90 18.71
C GLN A 275 27.16 -6.16 18.90
N VAL A 276 26.55 -7.34 18.68
CA VAL A 276 27.26 -8.63 18.61
C VAL A 276 28.24 -8.67 17.42
N ASP A 277 27.84 -8.17 16.25
CA ASP A 277 28.72 -8.10 15.06
C ASP A 277 29.97 -7.26 15.33
N LEU A 278 29.83 -6.10 15.97
CA LEU A 278 30.95 -5.24 16.33
C LEU A 278 31.89 -5.91 17.34
N ILE A 279 31.35 -6.59 18.36
CA ILE A 279 32.16 -7.33 19.35
C ILE A 279 32.98 -8.43 18.65
N ILE A 280 32.37 -9.21 17.76
CA ILE A 280 33.09 -10.23 16.96
C ILE A 280 34.17 -9.56 16.10
N ALA A 281 33.84 -8.45 15.42
CA ALA A 281 34.77 -7.77 14.53
C ALA A 281 35.98 -7.19 15.29
N ASP A 282 35.80 -6.66 16.50
CA ASP A 282 36.88 -6.18 17.37
C ASP A 282 37.75 -7.34 17.88
N GLN A 283 37.16 -8.47 18.29
CA GLN A 283 37.91 -9.67 18.69
C GLN A 283 38.76 -10.24 17.54
N MET A 284 38.24 -10.20 16.31
CA MET A 284 38.98 -10.62 15.11
C MET A 284 40.06 -9.62 14.70
N LEU A 285 39.82 -8.31 14.87
CA LEU A 285 40.81 -7.25 14.66
C LEU A 285 42.03 -7.43 15.57
N GLU A 286 41.81 -7.60 16.88
CA GLU A 286 42.91 -7.82 17.84
C GLU A 286 43.58 -9.18 17.63
N SER A 287 42.84 -10.22 17.24
CA SER A 287 43.41 -11.51 16.85
C SER A 287 44.30 -11.42 15.59
N PHE A 288 43.93 -10.60 14.60
CA PHE A 288 44.77 -10.33 13.43
C PHE A 288 46.04 -9.58 13.82
N LYS A 289 45.93 -8.51 14.63
CA LYS A 289 47.09 -7.75 15.13
C LYS A 289 48.05 -8.65 15.91
N ALA A 290 47.55 -9.59 16.71
CA ALA A 290 48.35 -10.55 17.46
C ALA A 290 49.09 -11.55 16.55
N LYS A 291 48.43 -12.07 15.49
CA LYS A 291 49.05 -12.97 14.50
C LYS A 291 50.02 -12.24 13.56
N HIS A 292 49.77 -10.97 13.27
CA HIS A 292 50.54 -10.16 12.33
C HIS A 292 51.01 -8.83 12.98
N PRO A 293 51.95 -8.83 13.96
CA PRO A 293 52.32 -7.62 14.70
C PRO A 293 52.92 -6.48 13.86
N LYS A 294 53.41 -6.79 12.66
CA LYS A 294 53.89 -5.79 11.68
C LYS A 294 52.76 -5.03 10.99
N LEU A 295 51.56 -5.62 10.92
CA LEU A 295 50.36 -5.11 10.24
C LEU A 295 49.37 -4.47 11.22
N LYS A 296 49.86 -3.96 12.35
CA LYS A 296 49.04 -3.42 13.44
C LYS A 296 48.16 -2.23 13.03
N ASP A 297 48.56 -1.49 12.00
CA ASP A 297 47.88 -0.32 11.44
C ASP A 297 46.63 -0.68 10.59
N VAL A 298 46.25 -1.96 10.53
CA VAL A 298 44.99 -2.45 9.94
C VAL A 298 43.75 -1.72 10.46
N ASP A 299 43.77 -1.22 11.70
CA ASP A 299 42.67 -0.47 12.31
C ASP A 299 42.51 0.97 11.79
N LYS A 300 43.43 1.44 10.95
CA LYS A 300 43.29 2.67 10.14
C LYS A 300 42.66 2.39 8.78
N SER A 301 42.56 1.12 8.38
CA SER A 301 41.98 0.72 7.09
C SER A 301 40.48 0.47 7.23
N VAL A 302 39.68 1.49 6.89
CA VAL A 302 38.21 1.40 6.84
C VAL A 302 37.75 0.21 5.97
N ARG A 303 38.46 -0.08 4.88
CA ARG A 303 38.18 -1.24 4.00
C ARG A 303 38.38 -2.57 4.73
N ALA A 304 39.44 -2.71 5.53
CA ALA A 304 39.69 -3.92 6.32
C ALA A 304 38.65 -4.06 7.44
N LEU A 305 38.34 -2.97 8.15
CA LEU A 305 37.31 -2.95 9.20
C LEU A 305 35.92 -3.32 8.65
N LYS A 306 35.53 -2.81 7.47
CA LYS A 306 34.29 -3.23 6.80
C LYS A 306 34.29 -4.69 6.35
N LYS A 307 35.43 -5.25 5.92
CA LYS A 307 35.56 -6.70 5.67
C LYS A 307 35.32 -7.50 6.97
N LEU A 308 35.89 -7.07 8.09
CA LEU A 308 35.70 -7.72 9.39
C LEU A 308 34.24 -7.68 9.86
N GLU A 309 33.59 -6.52 9.78
CA GLU A 309 32.17 -6.34 10.13
C GLU A 309 31.25 -7.24 9.28
N LYS A 310 31.45 -7.27 7.95
CA LYS A 310 30.69 -8.13 7.05
C LYS A 310 30.86 -9.61 7.40
N GLN A 311 32.09 -10.05 7.68
CA GLN A 311 32.35 -11.44 8.05
C GLN A 311 31.89 -11.77 9.48
N ALA A 312 31.82 -10.80 10.38
CA ALA A 312 31.27 -10.97 11.72
C ALA A 312 29.77 -11.30 11.69
N LEU A 313 29.00 -10.58 10.87
CA LEU A 313 27.59 -10.88 10.61
C LEU A 313 27.40 -12.30 10.06
N ALA A 314 28.25 -12.71 9.10
CA ALA A 314 28.22 -14.06 8.55
C ALA A 314 28.55 -15.13 9.62
N LEU A 315 29.60 -14.92 10.42
CA LEU A 315 29.98 -15.83 11.50
C LEU A 315 28.87 -15.93 12.56
N LYS A 316 28.23 -14.83 12.94
CA LYS A 316 27.10 -14.82 13.89
C LYS A 316 25.96 -15.73 13.43
N HIS A 317 25.61 -15.67 12.13
CA HIS A 317 24.61 -16.59 11.56
C HIS A 317 25.08 -18.05 11.59
N VAL A 318 26.33 -18.32 11.21
CA VAL A 318 26.92 -19.68 11.28
C VAL A 318 26.89 -20.24 12.70
N LEU A 319 27.28 -19.46 13.71
CA LEU A 319 27.30 -19.86 15.13
C LEU A 319 25.91 -19.97 15.76
N SER A 320 24.89 -19.35 15.15
CA SER A 320 23.50 -19.52 15.57
C SER A 320 22.98 -20.93 15.25
N ALA A 321 23.43 -21.53 14.14
CA ALA A 321 23.13 -22.92 13.79
C ALA A 321 24.17 -23.91 14.36
N ASN A 322 25.46 -23.62 14.20
CA ASN A 322 26.58 -24.54 14.47
C ASN A 322 27.32 -24.19 15.77
N LYS A 323 27.99 -25.17 16.39
CA LYS A 323 28.79 -24.94 17.62
C LYS A 323 30.11 -24.20 17.35
N GLU A 324 30.56 -24.17 16.11
CA GLU A 324 31.78 -23.51 15.68
C GLU A 324 31.64 -23.01 14.23
N GLY A 325 32.52 -22.11 13.82
CA GLY A 325 32.57 -21.57 12.47
C GLY A 325 33.93 -20.95 12.16
N LEU A 326 34.32 -21.04 10.90
CA LEU A 326 35.55 -20.43 10.40
C LEU A 326 35.30 -18.98 10.01
N PHE A 327 35.89 -18.04 10.75
CA PHE A 327 36.02 -16.66 10.31
C PHE A 327 37.17 -16.58 9.29
N ARG A 328 36.86 -16.38 8.01
CA ARG A 328 37.85 -16.23 6.94
C ARG A 328 37.61 -14.94 6.17
N VAL A 329 38.67 -14.18 5.94
CA VAL A 329 38.68 -12.98 5.10
C VAL A 329 39.93 -13.01 4.22
N GLU A 330 39.73 -13.00 2.92
CA GLU A 330 40.82 -12.98 1.94
C GLU A 330 41.33 -11.56 1.71
N SER A 331 42.66 -11.44 1.61
CA SER A 331 43.43 -10.19 1.49
C SER A 331 42.89 -9.10 2.43
N LEU A 332 42.79 -9.41 3.73
CA LEU A 332 42.17 -8.52 4.72
C LEU A 332 42.89 -7.16 4.74
N TYR A 333 44.22 -7.18 4.79
CA TYR A 333 45.08 -6.01 4.78
C TYR A 333 46.46 -6.40 4.23
N GLU A 334 47.08 -5.53 3.41
CA GLU A 334 48.38 -5.76 2.75
C GLU A 334 48.54 -7.20 2.21
N ASP A 335 47.58 -7.61 1.36
CA ASP A 335 47.46 -8.92 0.71
C ASP A 335 47.57 -10.15 1.65
N THR A 336 47.39 -9.93 2.95
CA THR A 336 47.44 -10.97 3.98
C THR A 336 46.04 -11.52 4.24
N ASP A 337 45.84 -12.80 3.97
CA ASP A 337 44.65 -13.54 4.34
C ASP A 337 44.54 -13.71 5.86
N PHE A 338 43.33 -13.67 6.39
CA PHE A 338 43.05 -13.95 7.80
C PHE A 338 42.07 -15.11 7.95
N ALA A 339 42.42 -16.06 8.79
CA ALA A 339 41.56 -17.17 9.18
C ALA A 339 41.62 -17.44 10.69
N GLN A 340 40.47 -17.69 11.30
CA GLN A 340 40.32 -18.04 12.71
C GLN A 340 39.10 -18.91 12.94
N GLN A 341 39.29 -20.07 13.57
CA GLN A 341 38.18 -20.84 14.10
C GLN A 341 37.61 -20.12 15.33
N VAL A 342 36.29 -19.96 15.39
CA VAL A 342 35.58 -19.40 16.52
C VAL A 342 34.48 -20.36 16.96
N THR A 343 34.34 -20.55 18.26
CA THR A 343 33.30 -21.39 18.87
C THR A 343 32.15 -20.54 19.38
N ARG A 344 30.96 -21.16 19.54
CA ARG A 344 29.79 -20.52 20.16
C ARG A 344 30.10 -20.09 21.60
N ASP A 345 30.78 -20.93 22.37
CA ASP A 345 31.13 -20.65 23.77
C ASP A 345 32.02 -19.38 23.90
N GLN A 346 32.93 -19.16 22.95
CA GLN A 346 33.70 -17.90 22.86
C GLN A 346 32.80 -16.70 22.57
N LEU A 347 31.89 -16.80 21.60
CA LEU A 347 30.92 -15.75 21.30
C LEU A 347 30.07 -15.39 22.53
N GLU A 348 29.53 -16.40 23.22
CA GLU A 348 28.76 -16.22 24.45
C GLU A 348 29.59 -15.54 25.55
N SER A 349 30.85 -15.95 25.72
CA SER A 349 31.76 -15.30 26.66
C SER A 349 32.06 -13.84 26.33
N TRP A 350 32.15 -13.47 25.04
CA TRP A 350 32.38 -12.08 24.62
C TRP A 350 31.13 -11.19 24.72
N THR A 351 29.95 -11.79 24.89
CA THR A 351 28.65 -11.08 24.86
C THR A 351 27.84 -11.21 26.15
N ALA A 352 28.42 -11.81 27.20
CA ALA A 352 27.77 -12.06 28.49
C ALA A 352 27.14 -10.79 29.10
N ASP A 353 27.89 -9.67 29.15
CA ASP A 353 27.42 -8.40 29.70
C ASP A 353 26.21 -7.86 28.90
N LEU A 354 26.30 -7.91 27.57
CA LEU A 354 25.24 -7.45 26.65
C LEU A 354 23.93 -8.22 26.87
N PHE A 355 24.00 -9.52 27.15
CA PHE A 355 22.81 -10.34 27.35
C PHE A 355 22.20 -10.19 28.75
N SER A 356 22.96 -9.72 29.74
CA SER A 356 22.44 -9.51 31.11
C SER A 356 21.31 -8.47 31.16
N ASP A 357 21.39 -7.43 30.31
CA ASP A 357 20.40 -6.36 30.23
C ASP A 357 19.07 -6.77 29.53
N LEU A 358 19.01 -7.94 28.87
CA LEU A 358 17.82 -8.41 28.15
C LEU A 358 16.60 -8.67 29.06
N ARG A 359 16.80 -8.75 30.38
CA ARG A 359 15.71 -8.94 31.35
C ARG A 359 14.86 -7.67 31.54
N LYS A 360 15.45 -6.47 31.42
CA LYS A 360 14.78 -5.19 31.70
C LYS A 360 13.55 -4.94 30.81
N PRO A 361 13.62 -5.09 29.46
CA PRO A 361 12.44 -4.89 28.61
C PRO A 361 11.26 -5.80 28.99
N LEU A 362 11.54 -7.05 29.37
CA LEU A 362 10.51 -8.03 29.77
C LEU A 362 9.84 -7.63 31.09
N GLU A 363 10.64 -7.23 32.09
CA GLU A 363 10.14 -6.76 33.39
C GLU A 363 9.31 -5.49 33.24
N ASP A 364 9.77 -4.53 32.44
CA ASP A 364 9.04 -3.29 32.19
C ASP A 364 7.74 -3.53 31.41
N ALA A 365 7.73 -4.40 30.40
CA ALA A 365 6.52 -4.73 29.65
C ALA A 365 5.43 -5.32 30.57
N LEU A 366 5.80 -6.30 31.40
CA LEU A 366 4.90 -6.93 32.37
C LEU A 366 4.43 -5.94 33.45
N ARG A 367 5.35 -5.16 34.01
CA ARG A 367 5.05 -4.13 35.03
C ARG A 367 4.08 -3.07 34.50
N LEU A 368 4.28 -2.60 33.27
CA LEU A 368 3.41 -1.59 32.64
C LEU A 368 2.04 -2.19 32.27
N ALA A 369 2.01 -3.45 31.82
CA ALA A 369 0.77 -4.19 31.59
C ALA A 369 0.03 -4.60 32.88
N SER A 370 0.64 -4.40 34.07
CA SER A 370 0.15 -4.89 35.37
C SER A 370 -0.08 -6.42 35.39
N LYS A 371 0.83 -7.17 34.78
CA LYS A 371 0.80 -8.65 34.69
C LYS A 371 2.07 -9.29 35.23
N SER A 372 1.98 -10.59 35.51
CA SER A 372 3.08 -11.47 35.87
C SER A 372 3.44 -12.43 34.73
N PHE A 373 4.52 -13.20 34.88
CA PHE A 373 4.83 -14.30 33.97
C PHE A 373 3.81 -15.44 34.04
N ASP A 374 3.07 -15.57 35.15
CA ASP A 374 2.04 -16.60 35.30
C ASP A 374 0.77 -16.28 34.49
N ASP A 375 0.51 -15.00 34.17
CA ASP A 375 -0.59 -14.58 33.30
C ASP A 375 -0.33 -14.82 31.80
N LEU A 376 0.89 -15.22 31.41
CA LEU A 376 1.25 -15.43 30.01
C LEU A 376 0.86 -16.84 29.53
N GLU A 377 0.28 -16.89 28.32
CA GLU A 377 -0.01 -18.12 27.58
C GLU A 377 1.10 -18.48 26.58
N ALA A 378 1.74 -17.47 25.98
CA ALA A 378 2.85 -17.67 25.04
C ALA A 378 3.86 -16.51 25.06
N VAL A 379 5.09 -16.80 24.61
CA VAL A 379 6.09 -15.79 24.28
C VAL A 379 6.43 -15.88 22.80
N GLU A 380 5.98 -14.91 22.00
CA GLU A 380 6.14 -14.90 20.54
C GLU A 380 7.44 -14.19 20.14
N MET A 381 8.28 -14.88 19.36
CA MET A 381 9.66 -14.47 19.07
C MET A 381 9.78 -13.79 17.70
N VAL A 382 10.08 -12.49 17.68
CA VAL A 382 10.17 -11.70 16.43
C VAL A 382 11.48 -10.91 16.32
N GLY A 383 11.82 -10.47 15.10
CA GLY A 383 13.08 -9.82 14.80
C GLY A 383 14.25 -10.78 14.52
N GLY A 384 15.42 -10.21 14.29
CA GLY A 384 16.61 -10.94 13.80
C GLY A 384 17.44 -11.62 14.89
N GLY A 385 17.65 -10.95 16.02
CA GLY A 385 18.72 -11.24 16.97
C GLY A 385 18.43 -12.37 17.96
N TRP A 386 17.16 -12.68 18.25
CA TRP A 386 16.80 -13.76 19.17
C TRP A 386 17.21 -15.15 18.68
N ARG A 387 17.56 -15.29 17.39
CA ARG A 387 18.06 -16.55 16.81
C ARG A 387 19.41 -17.01 17.37
N ILE A 388 20.10 -16.16 18.14
CA ILE A 388 21.30 -16.54 18.90
C ILE A 388 20.89 -17.51 20.03
N PRO A 389 21.39 -18.77 20.07
CA PRO A 389 20.94 -19.79 21.02
C PRO A 389 21.04 -19.38 22.49
N LYS A 390 22.06 -18.59 22.85
CA LYS A 390 22.22 -18.05 24.20
C LYS A 390 21.02 -17.23 24.66
N ILE A 391 20.49 -16.40 23.77
CA ILE A 391 19.35 -15.53 24.06
C ILE A 391 18.10 -16.38 24.31
N GLN A 392 17.87 -17.42 23.49
CA GLN A 392 16.78 -18.37 23.70
C GLN A 392 16.92 -19.09 25.04
N SER A 393 18.11 -19.59 25.39
CA SER A 393 18.34 -20.25 26.68
C SER A 393 18.10 -19.30 27.86
N MET A 394 18.59 -18.06 27.79
CA MET A 394 18.40 -17.06 28.85
C MET A 394 16.94 -16.64 29.02
N LEU A 395 16.17 -16.58 27.93
CA LEU A 395 14.73 -16.36 28.00
C LEU A 395 14.01 -17.54 28.65
N VAL A 396 14.28 -18.78 28.22
CA VAL A 396 13.70 -20.00 28.81
C VAL A 396 14.04 -20.12 30.30
N ASP A 397 15.30 -19.88 30.67
CA ASP A 397 15.75 -19.94 32.06
C ASP A 397 15.09 -18.84 32.89
N TYR A 398 14.95 -17.62 32.34
CA TYR A 398 14.29 -16.53 33.04
C TYR A 398 12.78 -16.76 33.23
N LEU A 399 12.10 -17.37 32.25
CA LEU A 399 10.71 -17.81 32.39
C LEU A 399 10.57 -18.86 33.50
N LYS A 400 11.47 -19.85 33.57
CA LYS A 400 11.49 -20.86 34.64
C LYS A 400 11.80 -20.29 36.01
N GLU A 401 12.66 -19.28 36.11
CA GLU A 401 12.99 -18.60 37.38
C GLU A 401 11.80 -17.82 37.97
N ARG A 402 10.86 -17.36 37.13
CA ARG A 402 9.80 -16.40 37.52
C ARG A 402 8.37 -16.97 37.56
N ARG A 403 8.13 -18.20 37.06
CA ARG A 403 6.82 -18.87 37.16
C ARG A 403 6.71 -19.79 38.37
N SER A 404 5.46 -20.07 38.76
CA SER A 404 5.13 -21.14 39.69
C SER A 404 5.38 -22.55 39.09
N GLN A 405 5.70 -23.53 39.94
CA GLN A 405 6.21 -24.84 39.50
C GLN A 405 5.20 -25.69 38.70
N ASP A 406 3.90 -25.41 38.80
CA ASP A 406 2.84 -26.14 38.10
C ASP A 406 2.59 -25.64 36.65
N ALA A 407 3.30 -24.60 36.19
CA ALA A 407 3.04 -23.89 34.93
C ALA A 407 4.19 -24.00 33.90
N THR A 408 4.79 -25.19 33.76
CA THR A 408 6.03 -25.45 33.00
C THR A 408 5.94 -25.31 31.47
N ASP A 409 4.74 -25.16 30.91
CA ASP A 409 4.49 -25.41 29.48
C ASP A 409 4.57 -24.15 28.60
N LEU A 410 5.17 -23.07 29.09
CA LEU A 410 5.32 -21.82 28.34
C LEU A 410 6.44 -21.95 27.28
N VAL A 411 6.05 -22.11 26.01
CA VAL A 411 6.98 -22.32 24.89
C VAL A 411 7.34 -21.01 24.19
N LEU A 412 8.63 -20.82 23.90
CA LEU A 412 9.11 -19.78 22.97
C LEU A 412 8.55 -20.06 21.57
N SER A 413 7.58 -19.24 21.18
CA SER A 413 6.65 -19.46 20.08
C SER A 413 7.08 -18.73 18.80
N GLN A 414 6.73 -19.32 17.66
CA GLN A 414 7.08 -18.87 16.31
C GLN A 414 5.89 -19.10 15.35
N HIS A 415 4.69 -18.73 15.80
CA HIS A 415 3.46 -18.83 15.00
C HIS A 415 3.49 -17.87 13.81
N VAL A 416 4.11 -16.68 13.98
CA VAL A 416 4.31 -15.71 12.89
C VAL A 416 5.75 -15.71 12.39
N ASN A 417 5.96 -15.46 11.09
CA ASN A 417 7.30 -15.26 10.54
C ASN A 417 7.91 -13.97 11.10
N GLY A 418 8.80 -14.08 12.09
CA GLY A 418 9.41 -12.96 12.80
C GLY A 418 10.25 -11.98 11.96
N ASP A 419 10.58 -12.30 10.71
CA ASP A 419 11.21 -11.34 9.77
C ASP A 419 10.19 -10.55 8.92
N GLU A 420 8.97 -11.06 8.75
CA GLU A 420 7.96 -10.52 7.81
C GLU A 420 6.69 -9.99 8.51
N ALA A 421 6.37 -10.48 9.70
CA ALA A 421 5.12 -10.20 10.41
C ALA A 421 4.85 -8.71 10.67
N MET A 422 5.91 -7.92 10.86
CA MET A 422 5.82 -6.46 11.04
C MET A 422 5.38 -5.75 9.76
N ALA A 423 5.85 -6.21 8.59
CA ALA A 423 5.43 -5.68 7.31
C ALA A 423 4.00 -6.16 6.96
N THR A 424 3.72 -7.46 7.06
CA THR A 424 2.39 -8.02 6.75
C THR A 424 1.30 -7.46 7.67
N GLY A 425 1.57 -7.37 8.97
CA GLY A 425 0.65 -6.74 9.93
C GLY A 425 0.48 -5.24 9.71
N GLY A 426 1.54 -4.54 9.29
CA GLY A 426 1.44 -3.14 8.84
C GLY A 426 0.53 -2.98 7.61
N ALA A 427 0.62 -3.91 6.64
CA ALA A 427 -0.25 -3.89 5.46
C ALA A 427 -1.71 -4.19 5.87
N TRP A 428 -1.92 -5.11 6.81
CA TRP A 428 -3.25 -5.33 7.40
C TRP A 428 -3.75 -4.10 8.18
N TYR A 429 -2.90 -3.34 8.87
CA TYR A 429 -3.32 -2.10 9.54
C TYR A 429 -3.87 -1.06 8.55
N GLY A 430 -3.27 -0.93 7.37
CA GLY A 430 -3.79 -0.11 6.28
C GLY A 430 -5.14 -0.61 5.77
N VAL A 431 -5.28 -1.91 5.49
CA VAL A 431 -6.56 -2.55 5.10
C VAL A 431 -7.66 -2.39 6.17
N ASN A 432 -7.29 -2.54 7.43
CA ASN A 432 -8.19 -2.41 8.58
C ASN A 432 -8.62 -0.96 8.80
N SER A 433 -7.75 0.01 8.51
CA SER A 433 -8.08 1.45 8.58
C SER A 433 -8.80 1.99 7.35
N SER A 434 -8.61 1.38 6.17
CA SER A 434 -9.14 1.87 4.90
C SER A 434 -10.61 1.49 4.68
N VAL A 435 -11.32 2.37 3.96
CA VAL A 435 -12.70 2.16 3.48
C VAL A 435 -12.75 1.49 2.10
N SER A 436 -11.64 1.53 1.35
CA SER A 436 -11.57 0.96 -0.01
C SER A 436 -11.52 -0.57 0.00
N PHE A 437 -11.18 -1.20 1.13
CA PHE A 437 -11.12 -2.64 1.30
C PHE A 437 -12.34 -3.18 2.05
N ARG A 438 -13.03 -4.15 1.45
CA ARG A 438 -14.08 -4.94 2.11
C ARG A 438 -13.46 -6.11 2.89
N ALA A 439 -12.68 -5.79 3.90
CA ALA A 439 -12.01 -6.77 4.77
C ALA A 439 -12.73 -6.94 6.12
N LYS A 440 -12.54 -8.11 6.74
CA LYS A 440 -13.02 -8.41 8.09
C LYS A 440 -12.29 -7.52 9.11
N LYS A 441 -12.97 -6.62 9.80
CA LYS A 441 -12.30 -5.68 10.72
C LYS A 441 -11.80 -6.39 11.98
N ILE A 442 -10.61 -6.02 12.44
CA ILE A 442 -10.02 -6.44 13.72
C ILE A 442 -10.03 -5.23 14.64
N TYR A 443 -10.55 -5.37 15.87
CA TYR A 443 -10.47 -4.28 16.83
C TYR A 443 -9.03 -4.17 17.34
N PHE A 444 -8.43 -3.00 17.16
CA PHE A 444 -7.03 -2.73 17.48
C PHE A 444 -6.94 -1.54 18.43
N THR A 445 -6.45 -1.78 19.65
CA THR A 445 -6.10 -0.74 20.62
C THR A 445 -4.61 -0.80 20.90
N ASP A 446 -3.95 0.35 20.75
CA ASP A 446 -2.53 0.54 21.04
C ASP A 446 -2.37 1.75 21.98
N MET A 447 -1.25 1.80 22.68
CA MET A 447 -0.94 2.76 23.74
C MET A 447 0.26 3.65 23.34
N MET A 448 0.53 4.69 24.12
CA MET A 448 1.74 5.52 23.95
C MET A 448 2.54 5.52 25.24
N ILE A 449 3.82 5.12 25.20
CA ILE A 449 4.63 5.00 26.43
C ILE A 449 5.00 6.36 27.05
N HIS A 450 4.89 7.45 26.27
CA HIS A 450 5.22 8.81 26.67
C HIS A 450 4.01 9.53 27.25
N ALA A 451 4.20 10.26 28.34
CA ALA A 451 3.25 11.24 28.83
C ALA A 451 3.41 12.56 28.07
N TYR A 452 2.28 13.23 27.80
CA TYR A 452 2.22 14.56 27.21
C TYR A 452 1.51 15.53 28.15
N ASP A 453 2.15 16.65 28.41
CA ASP A 453 1.63 17.73 29.24
C ASP A 453 1.63 19.06 28.48
N LEU A 454 0.79 20.00 28.90
CA LEU A 454 0.81 21.38 28.44
C LEU A 454 1.22 22.31 29.59
N LEU A 455 2.19 23.19 29.33
CA LEU A 455 2.40 24.40 30.10
C LEU A 455 1.79 25.57 29.34
N LEU A 456 0.78 26.21 29.94
CA LEU A 456 0.08 27.35 29.38
C LEU A 456 0.60 28.65 30.02
N GLU A 457 0.91 29.66 29.21
CA GLU A 457 1.43 30.96 29.59
C GLU A 457 0.85 32.06 28.66
N PRO A 458 0.73 33.34 29.07
CA PRO A 458 0.31 34.39 28.14
C PRO A 458 1.36 34.59 27.04
N LEU A 459 0.91 34.75 25.79
CA LEU A 459 1.79 34.97 24.64
C LEU A 459 2.52 36.32 24.75
N ASN A 460 1.80 37.34 25.22
CA ASN A 460 2.33 38.68 25.47
C ASN A 460 1.84 39.15 26.85
N ALA A 461 2.73 39.22 27.84
CA ALA A 461 2.41 39.77 29.16
C ALA A 461 2.46 41.31 29.12
N SER A 462 1.34 41.93 28.75
CA SER A 462 1.16 43.39 28.69
C SER A 462 0.64 43.97 30.01
N GLN A 463 -0.06 43.16 30.81
CA GLN A 463 -0.63 43.57 32.09
C GLN A 463 0.03 42.87 33.31
N PRO A 464 0.01 43.51 34.51
CA PRO A 464 0.59 42.91 35.71
C PRO A 464 -0.05 41.60 36.16
N HIS A 465 -1.32 41.35 35.78
CA HIS A 465 -2.04 40.12 36.12
C HIS A 465 -1.76 38.97 35.14
N GLU A 466 -1.24 39.26 33.95
CA GLU A 466 -0.73 38.29 32.99
C GLU A 466 0.70 37.86 33.39
N SER A 467 1.48 38.80 33.94
CA SER A 467 2.86 38.58 34.39
C SER A 467 2.93 37.53 35.51
N GLY A 468 3.33 36.30 35.16
CA GLY A 468 3.45 35.17 36.09
C GLY A 468 2.24 34.22 36.11
N TRP A 469 1.23 34.43 35.26
CA TRP A 469 0.19 33.43 35.05
C TRP A 469 0.79 32.20 34.36
N MET A 470 0.64 31.02 34.97
CA MET A 470 0.99 29.74 34.36
C MET A 470 -0.02 28.68 34.75
N ARG A 471 -0.34 27.78 33.83
CA ARG A 471 -1.21 26.62 34.10
C ARG A 471 -0.65 25.35 33.47
N GLY A 472 -0.22 24.41 34.32
CA GLY A 472 0.04 23.03 33.90
C GLY A 472 -1.27 22.28 33.66
N VAL A 473 -1.32 21.47 32.59
CA VAL A 473 -2.43 20.59 32.26
C VAL A 473 -1.85 19.28 31.74
N GLU A 474 -2.04 18.17 32.47
CA GLU A 474 -1.79 16.85 31.90
C GLU A 474 -2.66 16.67 30.65
N LEU A 475 -2.07 16.32 29.51
CA LEU A 475 -2.78 16.18 28.25
C LEU A 475 -3.11 14.71 27.99
N PHE A 476 -2.10 13.88 27.77
CA PHE A 476 -2.27 12.43 27.59
C PHE A 476 -1.30 11.71 28.54
N PRO A 477 -1.79 10.93 29.52
CA PRO A 477 -0.90 10.21 30.41
C PRO A 477 -0.12 9.12 29.65
N ALA A 478 1.03 8.72 30.21
CA ALA A 478 1.75 7.54 29.74
C ALA A 478 0.85 6.29 29.79
N LEU A 479 1.04 5.38 28.84
CA LEU A 479 0.15 4.25 28.53
C LEU A 479 -1.27 4.66 28.07
N GLY A 480 -1.51 5.95 27.80
CA GLY A 480 -2.75 6.43 27.20
C GLY A 480 -2.97 5.85 25.80
N LYS A 481 -4.23 5.57 25.46
CA LYS A 481 -4.62 5.01 24.15
C LYS A 481 -4.32 5.99 23.02
N LEU A 482 -3.85 5.48 21.88
CA LEU A 482 -3.79 6.25 20.63
C LEU A 482 -5.20 6.65 20.16
N ARG A 483 -5.30 7.67 19.31
CA ARG A 483 -6.57 8.29 18.83
C ARG A 483 -7.39 8.99 19.94
N ALA A 484 -6.81 9.20 21.12
CA ALA A 484 -7.44 9.94 22.22
C ALA A 484 -7.59 11.45 21.91
N LYS A 485 -8.66 12.07 22.44
CA LYS A 485 -8.97 13.49 22.29
C LYS A 485 -9.20 14.12 23.66
N LYS A 486 -8.64 15.30 23.91
CA LYS A 486 -8.84 16.07 25.16
C LYS A 486 -9.19 17.52 24.84
N THR A 487 -10.18 18.05 25.55
CA THR A 487 -10.58 19.46 25.44
C THR A 487 -10.16 20.20 26.69
N VAL A 488 -9.24 21.15 26.56
CA VAL A 488 -8.84 22.07 27.64
C VAL A 488 -9.72 23.31 27.57
N LYS A 489 -10.30 23.70 28.70
CA LYS A 489 -11.17 24.87 28.82
C LYS A 489 -10.68 25.83 29.90
N MET A 490 -10.80 27.12 29.62
CA MET A 490 -10.48 28.21 30.54
C MET A 490 -11.22 29.47 30.15
N ASN A 491 -11.51 30.33 31.11
CA ASN A 491 -11.84 31.72 30.83
C ASN A 491 -10.52 32.49 30.89
N ILE A 492 -10.18 33.18 29.81
CA ILE A 492 -9.07 34.13 29.69
C ILE A 492 -9.43 35.18 28.63
N SER A 493 -8.84 36.36 28.71
CA SER A 493 -9.03 37.49 27.80
C SER A 493 -7.76 37.90 27.05
N PHE A 494 -6.66 37.15 27.21
CA PHE A 494 -5.36 37.42 26.59
C PHE A 494 -4.93 36.28 25.63
N ASP A 495 -4.06 36.62 24.67
CA ASP A 495 -3.49 35.67 23.72
C ASP A 495 -2.59 34.65 24.44
N LEU A 496 -2.64 33.39 24.02
CA LEU A 496 -2.11 32.26 24.79
C LEU A 496 -0.96 31.55 24.07
N LYS A 497 0.07 31.15 24.80
CA LYS A 497 1.09 30.20 24.39
C LYS A 497 0.92 28.90 25.15
N ALA A 498 1.03 27.77 24.47
CA ALA A 498 0.94 26.43 25.03
C ALA A 498 2.17 25.61 24.64
N THR A 499 3.07 25.40 25.59
CA THR A 499 4.25 24.55 25.42
C THR A 499 3.87 23.08 25.65
N LEU A 500 4.07 22.22 24.65
CA LEU A 500 3.91 20.77 24.76
C LEU A 500 5.18 20.15 25.33
N LEU A 501 5.02 19.38 26.40
CA LEU A 501 6.10 18.61 27.01
C LEU A 501 5.86 17.11 26.79
N GLU A 502 6.90 16.39 26.35
CA GLU A 502 6.94 14.93 26.31
C GLU A 502 7.80 14.44 27.48
N ASN A 503 7.24 13.67 28.41
CA ASN A 503 7.90 13.24 29.66
C ASN A 503 8.58 14.42 30.40
N GLY A 504 7.93 15.59 30.44
CA GLY A 504 8.47 16.81 31.05
C GLY A 504 9.52 17.58 30.23
N THR A 505 9.85 17.14 29.01
CA THR A 505 10.78 17.84 28.10
C THR A 505 10.00 18.61 27.02
N PRO A 506 10.19 19.93 26.84
CA PRO A 506 9.53 20.69 25.77
C PRO A 506 9.89 20.17 24.37
N ILE A 507 8.88 19.97 23.50
CA ILE A 507 9.06 19.45 22.14
C ILE A 507 8.43 20.30 21.02
N CYS A 508 7.45 21.14 21.33
CA CYS A 508 6.93 22.20 20.47
C CYS A 508 6.13 23.20 21.33
N TYR A 509 5.74 24.33 20.76
CA TYR A 509 4.70 25.16 21.36
C TYR A 509 3.72 25.68 20.29
N TRP A 510 2.50 25.95 20.75
CA TRP A 510 1.44 26.55 19.94
C TRP A 510 1.08 27.92 20.48
N GLU A 511 0.92 28.86 19.57
CA GLU A 511 0.50 30.22 19.85
C GLU A 511 -0.95 30.40 19.35
N PHE A 512 -1.80 30.95 20.21
CA PHE A 512 -3.22 31.20 19.97
C PHE A 512 -3.46 32.72 20.00
N PRO A 513 -3.07 33.45 18.94
CA PRO A 513 -3.29 34.88 18.83
C PRO A 513 -4.78 35.21 18.62
N GLY A 514 -5.15 36.47 18.89
CA GLY A 514 -6.49 36.99 18.59
C GLY A 514 -7.56 36.69 19.64
N ILE A 515 -7.23 36.05 20.76
CA ILE A 515 -8.13 35.91 21.93
C ILE A 515 -8.45 37.29 22.50
N TYR A 516 -7.43 38.14 22.65
CA TYR A 516 -7.59 39.52 23.09
C TYR A 516 -8.43 40.32 22.10
N ALA A 517 -8.11 40.22 20.80
CA ALA A 517 -8.86 40.92 19.75
C ALA A 517 -10.34 40.51 19.71
N ALA A 518 -10.65 39.22 19.81
CA ALA A 518 -12.02 38.72 19.90
C ALA A 518 -12.71 39.22 21.18
N THR A 519 -12.01 39.32 22.30
CA THR A 519 -12.57 39.85 23.56
C THR A 519 -12.93 41.33 23.42
N GLN A 520 -12.07 42.15 22.80
CA GLN A 520 -12.36 43.56 22.51
C GLN A 520 -13.54 43.73 21.53
N GLN A 521 -13.67 42.83 20.54
CA GLN A 521 -14.80 42.84 19.59
C GLN A 521 -16.16 42.61 20.26
N TYR A 522 -16.18 41.95 21.42
CA TYR A 522 -17.39 41.59 22.17
C TYR A 522 -17.32 42.10 23.62
N GLU A 523 -16.82 43.31 23.84
CA GLU A 523 -16.61 43.93 25.16
C GLU A 523 -17.90 44.01 26.03
N ASP A 524 -19.07 44.08 25.41
CA ASP A 524 -20.38 44.04 26.08
C ASP A 524 -20.72 42.67 26.71
N LEU A 525 -19.96 41.62 26.39
CA LEU A 525 -20.17 40.25 26.87
C LEU A 525 -19.16 39.87 27.97
N LYS A 526 -19.49 38.81 28.71
CA LYS A 526 -18.55 38.25 29.69
C LYS A 526 -17.33 37.65 28.99
N GLU A 527 -16.22 37.63 29.72
CA GLU A 527 -14.96 36.98 29.33
C GLU A 527 -15.18 35.62 28.66
N PRO A 528 -14.57 35.36 27.49
CA PRO A 528 -14.87 34.18 26.69
C PRO A 528 -14.35 32.90 27.33
N LEU A 529 -15.14 31.83 27.17
CA LEU A 529 -14.69 30.48 27.43
C LEU A 529 -13.84 30.00 26.25
N ILE A 530 -12.52 30.01 26.41
CA ILE A 530 -11.58 29.43 25.45
C ILE A 530 -11.64 27.91 25.53
N SER A 531 -11.81 27.27 24.38
CA SER A 531 -11.96 25.82 24.22
C SER A 531 -10.95 25.31 23.20
N LEU A 532 -9.85 24.74 23.70
CA LEU A 532 -8.78 24.16 22.90
C LEU A 532 -8.95 22.64 22.86
N LYS A 533 -9.03 22.04 21.67
CA LYS A 533 -9.11 20.59 21.50
C LYS A 533 -7.80 20.06 20.94
N PHE A 534 -7.26 19.04 21.59
CA PHE A 534 -6.06 18.33 21.19
C PHE A 534 -6.40 16.87 20.89
N GLU A 535 -5.67 16.29 19.95
CA GLU A 535 -5.80 14.91 19.53
C GLU A 535 -4.41 14.25 19.53
N LEU A 536 -4.30 13.06 20.11
CA LEU A 536 -3.19 12.15 19.91
C LEU A 536 -3.55 11.28 18.70
N SER A 537 -2.99 11.58 17.53
CA SER A 537 -3.30 10.88 16.28
C SER A 537 -2.97 9.37 16.34
N GLY A 538 -3.50 8.59 15.40
CA GLY A 538 -3.20 7.16 15.26
C GLY A 538 -1.70 6.86 15.04
N SER A 539 -0.92 7.82 14.53
CA SER A 539 0.53 7.70 14.36
C SER A 539 1.34 8.05 15.63
N GLY A 540 0.69 8.44 16.73
CA GLY A 540 1.35 8.86 17.97
C GLY A 540 1.91 10.29 17.93
N VAL A 541 1.28 11.19 17.17
CA VAL A 541 1.63 12.62 17.11
C VAL A 541 0.50 13.45 17.71
N VAL A 542 0.83 14.34 18.66
CA VAL A 542 -0.13 15.30 19.25
C VAL A 542 -0.35 16.47 18.30
N GLN A 543 -1.60 16.88 18.11
CA GLN A 543 -1.99 18.01 17.28
C GLN A 543 -3.15 18.81 17.88
N VAL A 544 -3.24 20.10 17.55
CA VAL A 544 -4.42 20.92 17.83
C VAL A 544 -5.48 20.62 16.77
N SER A 545 -6.65 20.13 17.20
CA SER A 545 -7.76 19.79 16.31
C SER A 545 -8.78 20.93 16.15
N SER A 546 -8.89 21.83 17.13
CA SER A 546 -9.66 23.09 17.02
C SER A 546 -9.35 24.04 18.18
N ALA A 547 -9.25 25.34 17.91
CA ALA A 547 -9.23 26.40 18.91
C ALA A 547 -10.44 27.33 18.71
N THR A 548 -11.12 27.73 19.79
CA THR A 548 -12.34 28.54 19.71
C THR A 548 -12.55 29.36 20.98
N ALA A 549 -12.82 30.65 20.83
CA ALA A 549 -13.36 31.50 21.88
C ALA A 549 -14.90 31.43 21.86
N ILE A 550 -15.52 31.22 23.03
CA ILE A 550 -16.98 31.05 23.14
C ILE A 550 -17.55 32.13 24.04
N PHE A 551 -18.40 32.99 23.47
CA PHE A 551 -19.11 34.05 24.19
C PHE A 551 -20.59 33.67 24.42
N ASP A 552 -21.08 33.91 25.63
CA ASP A 552 -22.48 33.70 26.00
C ASP A 552 -23.30 34.98 25.70
N GLN A 553 -23.95 35.03 24.55
CA GLN A 553 -24.76 36.16 24.10
C GLN A 553 -26.21 36.05 24.60
N PRO A 554 -26.74 36.99 25.40
CA PRO A 554 -28.13 36.98 25.83
C PRO A 554 -29.06 37.34 24.66
N MET A 555 -30.07 36.52 24.37
CA MET A 555 -31.12 36.84 23.40
C MET A 555 -32.42 37.26 24.10
N PRO A 556 -33.04 38.38 23.71
CA PRO A 556 -34.37 38.74 24.19
C PRO A 556 -35.41 37.77 23.62
N VAL A 557 -36.23 37.18 24.49
CA VAL A 557 -37.37 36.36 24.08
C VAL A 557 -38.47 37.29 23.59
N LYS A 558 -38.72 37.31 22.27
CA LYS A 558 -39.94 37.93 21.73
C LYS A 558 -41.16 37.20 22.30
N SER A 559 -41.99 37.89 23.06
CA SER A 559 -43.34 37.45 23.39
C SER A 559 -44.16 37.38 22.10
N ILE A 560 -44.58 36.18 21.72
CA ILE A 560 -45.55 36.01 20.64
C ILE A 560 -46.94 36.26 21.24
N ASP A 561 -47.58 37.36 20.84
CA ASP A 561 -49.01 37.56 21.10
C ASP A 561 -49.81 36.48 20.37
N LYS A 562 -50.58 35.69 21.13
CA LYS A 562 -51.53 34.74 20.59
C LYS A 562 -52.84 35.46 20.27
N ASN A 563 -53.01 35.93 19.03
CA ASN A 563 -54.32 35.98 18.34
C ASN A 563 -54.24 36.48 16.88
N THR A 564 -54.05 35.57 15.93
CA THR A 564 -54.70 35.64 14.60
C THR A 564 -54.87 34.21 14.04
N PRO A 565 -56.02 33.84 13.42
CA PRO A 565 -56.17 32.53 12.77
C PRO A 565 -55.43 32.43 11.43
N LEU A 566 -55.23 31.19 10.98
CA LEU A 566 -54.55 30.80 9.74
C LEU A 566 -55.30 31.22 8.46
N GLU A 567 -54.56 31.52 7.40
CA GLU A 567 -54.88 31.02 6.04
C GLU A 567 -53.61 30.94 5.16
N ASN A 568 -53.69 30.20 4.06
CA ASN A 568 -52.57 29.56 3.36
C ASN A 568 -51.67 30.48 2.53
N GLU A 569 -50.40 30.10 2.35
CA GLU A 569 -49.86 29.87 1.00
C GLU A 569 -48.68 28.88 1.00
N SER A 570 -48.27 28.44 -0.19
CA SER A 570 -47.71 27.10 -0.47
C SER A 570 -46.18 26.96 -0.41
N ALA A 571 -45.76 25.69 -0.39
CA ALA A 571 -44.40 25.17 -0.40
C ALA A 571 -43.42 25.77 -1.42
N GLU A 572 -42.14 25.76 -1.04
CA GLU A 572 -41.04 25.34 -1.92
C GLU A 572 -39.94 24.69 -1.07
N GLU A 573 -39.54 23.47 -1.43
CA GLU A 573 -38.40 22.75 -0.83
C GLU A 573 -37.13 23.05 -1.65
N GLU A 574 -36.01 23.35 -1.00
CA GLU A 574 -34.70 22.92 -1.49
C GLU A 574 -33.85 22.34 -0.35
N ASN A 575 -33.00 21.40 -0.73
CA ASN A 575 -32.56 20.28 0.11
C ASN A 575 -31.03 20.27 0.23
N SER A 576 -30.50 20.15 1.44
CA SER A 576 -29.10 19.74 1.65
C SER A 576 -28.92 18.80 2.84
N SER A 577 -29.24 17.53 2.59
CA SER A 577 -28.55 16.34 3.10
C SER A 577 -28.19 16.27 4.60
N ASN A 578 -28.94 15.40 5.29
CA ASN A 578 -28.40 14.62 6.41
C ASN A 578 -27.11 13.89 5.98
N VAL A 579 -26.15 13.79 6.91
CA VAL A 579 -25.28 12.62 7.04
C VAL A 579 -25.37 12.19 8.50
N GLU A 580 -25.57 10.89 8.71
CA GLU A 580 -25.88 10.32 10.02
C GLU A 580 -24.61 10.15 10.86
N GLU A 581 -24.62 10.67 12.09
CA GLU A 581 -23.66 10.30 13.13
C GLU A 581 -24.16 9.02 13.82
N GLU A 582 -23.80 7.84 13.29
CA GLU A 582 -23.87 6.61 14.09
C GLU A 582 -22.73 6.61 15.12
N ALA A 583 -23.10 6.76 16.39
CA ALA A 583 -22.18 6.69 17.51
C ALA A 583 -21.98 5.24 17.95
N ASP A 584 -20.81 4.67 17.60
CA ASP A 584 -20.33 3.40 18.14
C ASP A 584 -20.31 3.46 19.68
N SER A 585 -21.22 2.72 20.32
CA SER A 585 -21.30 2.57 21.76
C SER A 585 -21.00 1.11 22.13
N ILE A 586 -19.84 0.90 22.77
CA ILE A 586 -19.41 -0.41 23.24
C ILE A 586 -20.24 -0.77 24.49
N PRO A 587 -20.93 -1.93 24.52
CA PRO A 587 -21.69 -2.32 25.70
C PRO A 587 -20.77 -2.76 26.84
N GLN A 588 -20.90 -2.11 27.99
CA GLN A 588 -20.49 -2.72 29.27
C GLN A 588 -21.49 -3.83 29.60
N ALA A 589 -20.98 -5.00 29.98
CA ALA A 589 -21.79 -6.06 30.58
C ALA A 589 -21.78 -5.88 32.10
N ASP A 590 -22.85 -5.27 32.63
CA ASP A 590 -23.12 -5.30 34.07
C ASP A 590 -23.97 -6.54 34.42
N SER A 591 -23.65 -7.17 35.54
CA SER A 591 -24.43 -8.26 36.14
C SER A 591 -25.26 -7.71 37.30
N ASP A 592 -26.58 -7.88 37.25
CA ASP A 592 -27.52 -7.48 38.31
C ASP A 592 -27.23 -8.12 39.68
N GLY A 593 -27.56 -7.41 40.76
CA GLY A 593 -27.18 -7.81 42.12
C GLY A 593 -27.96 -7.23 43.32
N ASP A 594 -29.13 -6.60 43.09
CA ASP A 594 -30.22 -6.38 44.06
C ASP A 594 -30.00 -5.50 45.34
N GLY A 595 -31.09 -4.91 45.85
CA GLY A 595 -31.22 -4.62 47.30
C GLY A 595 -31.27 -3.16 47.81
N ALA A 596 -32.49 -2.72 48.09
CA ALA A 596 -32.91 -1.93 49.28
C ALA A 596 -33.09 -0.39 49.23
N GLU A 597 -34.16 0.02 49.91
CA GLU A 597 -34.75 1.36 50.04
C GLU A 597 -34.01 2.26 51.07
N GLY A 598 -34.18 3.59 50.97
CA GLY A 598 -33.68 4.54 51.97
C GLY A 598 -34.21 5.97 51.80
N THR A 599 -35.30 6.30 52.49
CA THR A 599 -35.94 7.64 52.47
C THR A 599 -35.14 8.74 53.16
N LYS A 600 -35.38 10.00 52.73
CA LYS A 600 -35.62 11.26 53.48
C LYS A 600 -34.96 11.47 54.89
N GLU A 601 -34.65 12.69 55.35
CA GLU A 601 -35.56 13.86 55.38
C GLU A 601 -34.86 15.20 55.74
N ASP A 602 -35.67 16.25 55.79
CA ASP A 602 -35.35 17.68 55.93
C ASP A 602 -34.65 18.15 57.22
N SER A 603 -34.15 19.39 57.16
CA SER A 603 -34.51 20.36 58.21
C SER A 603 -34.47 21.81 57.70
N LYS A 604 -35.64 22.45 57.64
CA LYS A 604 -35.85 23.90 57.58
C LYS A 604 -37.06 24.25 58.45
N GLU A 605 -36.93 25.26 59.30
CA GLU A 605 -38.03 25.91 60.02
C GLU A 605 -37.99 27.42 59.77
N GLY A 606 -39.15 28.09 59.87
CA GLY A 606 -39.24 29.56 60.04
C GLY A 606 -40.04 30.32 58.97
N GLN A 607 -41.35 30.45 59.18
CA GLN A 607 -42.25 31.46 58.58
C GLN A 607 -42.39 32.66 59.56
N PRO A 608 -42.87 33.88 59.19
CA PRO A 608 -44.21 34.10 58.56
C PRO A 608 -44.31 35.25 57.53
N GLU A 609 -45.53 35.49 57.03
CA GLU A 609 -45.90 36.46 55.98
C GLU A 609 -46.17 37.88 56.51
N SER A 610 -45.94 38.91 55.66
CA SER A 610 -46.92 39.99 55.41
C SER A 610 -46.56 40.89 54.22
N ASN A 611 -47.53 41.09 53.31
CA ASN A 611 -47.67 42.14 52.27
C ASN A 611 -46.51 43.11 51.95
N GLY A 612 -46.05 43.04 50.69
CA GLY A 612 -46.31 44.13 49.74
C GLY A 612 -45.23 45.19 49.50
N GLU A 613 -44.28 44.91 48.61
CA GLU A 613 -43.83 45.89 47.60
C GLU A 613 -43.24 45.20 46.36
N ALA A 614 -43.24 45.88 45.22
CA ALA A 614 -43.00 45.26 43.91
C ALA A 614 -41.52 45.00 43.62
N THR A 615 -41.19 43.78 43.20
CA THR A 615 -39.91 43.47 42.52
C THR A 615 -40.15 42.62 41.27
N ASN A 616 -39.41 42.95 40.19
CA ASN A 616 -39.58 42.36 38.87
C ASN A 616 -39.34 40.84 38.88
N LYS A 617 -40.20 40.09 38.18
CA LYS A 617 -39.82 38.77 37.66
C LYS A 617 -38.89 39.00 36.46
N GLU A 618 -37.61 38.68 36.60
CA GLU A 618 -36.69 38.68 35.46
C GLU A 618 -37.17 37.71 34.37
N PRO A 619 -37.10 38.10 33.08
CA PRO A 619 -37.44 37.20 31.99
C PRO A 619 -36.42 36.07 31.88
N LYS A 620 -36.85 34.87 31.51
CA LYS A 620 -35.93 33.76 31.17
C LYS A 620 -35.18 34.09 29.88
N ILE A 621 -34.01 34.72 30.01
CA ILE A 621 -33.09 35.00 28.91
C ILE A 621 -32.61 33.68 28.31
N LYS A 622 -32.72 33.51 26.99
CA LYS A 622 -32.06 32.40 26.28
C LYS A 622 -30.65 32.83 25.90
N ILE A 623 -29.64 32.09 26.34
CA ILE A 623 -28.24 32.34 26.00
C ILE A 623 -27.89 31.62 24.69
N LYS A 624 -27.38 32.36 23.70
CA LYS A 624 -26.82 31.81 22.46
C LYS A 624 -25.30 31.81 22.56
N LYS A 625 -24.67 30.67 22.28
CA LYS A 625 -23.21 30.55 22.26
C LYS A 625 -22.65 31.01 20.92
N LEU A 626 -22.05 32.18 20.91
CA LEU A 626 -21.26 32.67 19.79
C LEU A 626 -19.89 32.00 19.84
N LYS A 627 -19.45 31.41 18.72
CA LYS A 627 -18.17 30.72 18.59
C LYS A 627 -17.30 31.47 17.60
N VAL A 628 -16.16 31.96 18.05
CA VAL A 628 -15.14 32.59 17.21
C VAL A 628 -13.98 31.60 17.07
N PRO A 629 -13.68 31.09 15.86
CA PRO A 629 -12.49 30.26 15.66
C PRO A 629 -11.24 31.11 15.95
N LEU A 630 -10.22 30.49 16.55
CA LEU A 630 -8.94 31.15 16.83
C LEU A 630 -7.90 30.62 15.85
N ASP A 631 -7.01 31.50 15.42
CA ASP A 631 -5.82 31.11 14.68
C ASP A 631 -4.85 30.32 15.59
N VAL A 632 -4.04 29.46 14.98
CA VAL A 632 -3.05 28.64 15.67
C VAL A 632 -1.75 28.66 14.86
N ALA A 633 -0.68 29.17 15.46
CA ALA A 633 0.67 29.04 14.94
C ALA A 633 1.43 27.95 15.73
N GLU A 634 2.27 27.18 15.05
CA GLU A 634 3.14 26.17 15.67
C GLU A 634 4.60 26.57 15.45
N THR A 635 5.36 26.64 16.54
CA THR A 635 6.68 27.27 16.59
C THR A 635 7.67 26.42 17.42
N PHE A 636 8.97 26.65 17.20
CA PHE A 636 10.07 25.77 17.65
C PHE A 636 11.29 26.52 18.19
N ASP A 637 11.18 27.82 18.49
CA ASP A 637 12.32 28.62 18.94
C ASP A 637 12.88 28.06 20.26
N GLY A 638 14.20 27.85 20.29
CA GLY A 638 14.89 27.22 21.42
C GLY A 638 14.69 25.71 21.55
N ILE A 639 13.87 25.07 20.71
CA ILE A 639 13.62 23.62 20.72
C ILE A 639 14.36 22.96 19.56
N TYR A 640 15.18 21.95 19.87
CA TYR A 640 16.00 21.23 18.90
C TYR A 640 15.86 19.70 19.05
N PRO A 641 15.77 18.93 17.95
CA PRO A 641 15.74 19.43 16.58
C PRO A 641 14.37 20.03 16.23
N ARG A 642 14.35 21.21 15.57
CA ARG A 642 13.10 21.71 14.95
C ARG A 642 12.73 20.84 13.76
N PHE A 643 11.45 20.83 13.40
CA PHE A 643 11.03 20.18 12.16
C PHE A 643 11.50 20.94 10.92
N LEU A 644 11.54 20.23 9.80
CA LEU A 644 11.79 20.85 8.50
C LEU A 644 10.54 21.65 8.09
N SER A 645 10.76 22.88 7.65
CA SER A 645 9.76 23.76 7.05
C SER A 645 9.18 23.15 5.76
N ALA A 646 8.09 23.73 5.27
CA ALA A 646 7.50 23.32 3.99
C ALA A 646 8.48 23.51 2.82
N GLU A 647 9.28 24.58 2.85
CA GLU A 647 10.24 24.91 1.80
C GLU A 647 11.43 23.93 1.79
N GLU A 648 12.04 23.64 2.95
CA GLU A 648 13.12 22.64 3.06
C GLU A 648 12.66 21.27 2.55
N LYS A 649 11.42 20.87 2.85
CA LYS A 649 10.83 19.61 2.35
C LYS A 649 10.53 19.64 0.85
N SER A 650 10.15 20.80 0.31
CA SER A 650 9.96 21.01 -1.13
C SER A 650 11.29 20.86 -1.89
N GLN A 651 12.34 21.54 -1.43
CA GLN A 651 13.69 21.46 -2.01
C GLN A 651 14.27 20.05 -1.93
N ALA A 652 14.17 19.40 -0.77
CA ALA A 652 14.53 17.99 -0.56
C ALA A 652 13.83 17.05 -1.56
N ARG A 653 12.52 17.24 -1.77
CA ARG A 653 11.73 16.43 -2.71
C ARG A 653 12.12 16.68 -4.16
N ASN A 654 12.38 17.92 -4.53
CA ASN A 654 12.82 18.26 -5.89
C ASN A 654 14.18 17.62 -6.19
N ARG A 655 15.17 17.74 -5.28
CA ARG A 655 16.46 17.02 -5.38
C ARG A 655 16.27 15.51 -5.52
N LEU A 656 15.38 14.91 -4.71
CA LEU A 656 15.10 13.48 -4.77
C LEU A 656 14.57 13.04 -6.15
N LEU A 657 13.66 13.82 -6.73
CA LEU A 657 13.04 13.57 -8.03
C LEU A 657 14.02 13.82 -9.19
N GLU A 658 14.80 14.89 -9.17
CA GLU A 658 15.86 15.17 -10.16
C GLU A 658 16.85 14.00 -10.26
N MET A 659 17.36 13.54 -9.12
CA MET A 659 18.23 12.38 -9.05
C MET A 659 17.53 11.08 -9.48
N ARG A 660 16.21 10.94 -9.24
CA ARG A 660 15.42 9.76 -9.66
C ARG A 660 15.30 9.66 -11.18
N GLU A 661 15.11 10.79 -11.86
CA GLU A 661 15.05 10.80 -13.32
C GLU A 661 16.43 10.56 -13.95
N VAL A 662 17.52 11.04 -13.31
CA VAL A 662 18.90 10.69 -13.69
C VAL A 662 19.17 9.19 -13.52
N ASP A 663 18.84 8.61 -12.36
CA ASP A 663 18.98 7.17 -12.11
C ASP A 663 18.24 6.34 -13.18
N LYS A 664 16.97 6.69 -13.47
CA LYS A 664 16.14 5.99 -14.46
C LYS A 664 16.69 6.08 -15.89
N GLU A 665 17.13 7.26 -16.35
CA GLU A 665 17.64 7.39 -17.73
C GLU A 665 18.96 6.64 -17.91
N ILE A 666 19.81 6.56 -16.87
CA ILE A 666 21.03 5.75 -16.90
C ILE A 666 20.68 4.25 -16.86
N GLN A 667 19.76 3.81 -15.99
CA GLN A 667 19.28 2.42 -15.97
C GLN A 667 18.68 1.99 -17.31
N LYS A 668 17.84 2.84 -17.92
CA LYS A 668 17.26 2.63 -19.25
C LYS A 668 18.34 2.56 -20.34
N THR A 669 19.33 3.45 -20.30
CA THR A 669 20.47 3.44 -21.25
C THR A 669 21.25 2.13 -21.13
N ASN A 670 21.56 1.69 -19.91
CA ASN A 670 22.23 0.41 -19.66
C ASN A 670 21.36 -0.80 -20.09
N ALA A 671 20.05 -0.77 -19.88
CA ALA A 671 19.14 -1.83 -20.32
C ALA A 671 19.13 -1.98 -21.85
N VAL A 672 19.05 -0.87 -22.60
CA VAL A 672 19.11 -0.89 -24.08
C VAL A 672 20.50 -1.31 -24.57
N LYS A 673 21.58 -0.91 -23.87
CA LYS A 673 22.95 -1.37 -24.16
C LYS A 673 23.08 -2.89 -24.02
N ASN A 674 22.62 -3.45 -22.91
CA ASN A 674 22.62 -4.89 -22.65
C ASN A 674 21.72 -5.65 -23.65
N GLN A 675 20.60 -5.05 -24.08
CA GLN A 675 19.73 -5.60 -25.11
C GLN A 675 20.42 -5.64 -26.48
N LEU A 676 21.14 -4.58 -26.85
CA LEU A 676 21.95 -4.54 -28.08
C LEU A 676 23.04 -5.61 -28.05
N GLU A 677 23.79 -5.69 -26.95
CA GLU A 677 24.82 -6.70 -26.74
C GLU A 677 24.28 -8.13 -26.86
N SER A 678 23.21 -8.43 -26.13
CA SER A 678 22.56 -9.75 -26.16
C SER A 678 22.06 -10.10 -27.56
N TYR A 679 21.48 -9.12 -28.27
CA TYR A 679 20.98 -9.31 -29.63
C TYR A 679 22.10 -9.60 -30.63
N ILE A 680 23.29 -9.01 -30.46
CA ILE A 680 24.45 -9.31 -31.32
C ILE A 680 24.86 -10.78 -31.17
N TYR A 681 25.06 -11.26 -29.94
CA TYR A 681 25.44 -12.66 -29.70
C TYR A 681 24.37 -13.64 -30.15
N GLU A 682 23.10 -13.42 -29.76
CA GLU A 682 21.96 -14.27 -30.15
C GLU A 682 21.79 -14.34 -31.68
N SER A 683 22.02 -13.24 -32.39
CA SER A 683 21.91 -13.19 -33.85
C SER A 683 23.03 -13.97 -34.54
N ARG A 684 24.28 -13.91 -34.04
CA ARG A 684 25.39 -14.69 -34.60
C ARG A 684 25.09 -16.18 -34.58
N ASP A 685 24.69 -16.71 -33.42
CA ASP A 685 24.35 -18.13 -33.27
C ASP A 685 23.22 -18.52 -34.23
N LYS A 686 22.11 -17.77 -34.22
CA LYS A 686 20.93 -18.05 -35.05
C LYS A 686 21.14 -17.94 -36.55
N ILE A 687 22.09 -17.12 -37.03
CA ILE A 687 22.42 -17.03 -38.46
C ILE A 687 23.20 -18.27 -38.95
N THR A 688 23.91 -18.93 -38.04
CA THR A 688 24.66 -20.17 -38.34
C THR A 688 23.86 -21.46 -38.17
N ASP A 689 22.63 -21.37 -37.64
CA ASP A 689 21.72 -22.50 -37.46
C ASP A 689 21.26 -23.13 -38.80
N GLU A 690 20.98 -24.44 -38.79
CA GLU A 690 20.66 -25.23 -39.99
C GLU A 690 19.51 -24.62 -40.81
N ASN A 691 18.44 -24.16 -40.14
CA ASN A 691 17.29 -23.56 -40.83
C ASN A 691 17.65 -22.20 -41.46
N SER A 692 18.52 -21.42 -40.83
CA SER A 692 19.06 -20.17 -41.39
C SER A 692 19.98 -20.43 -42.60
N LEU A 693 20.81 -21.49 -42.56
CA LEU A 693 21.66 -21.90 -43.69
C LEU A 693 20.84 -22.28 -44.94
N VAL A 694 19.64 -22.83 -44.76
CA VAL A 694 18.74 -23.24 -45.86
C VAL A 694 18.01 -22.05 -46.51
N VAL A 695 17.71 -20.99 -45.75
CA VAL A 695 16.90 -19.83 -46.20
C VAL A 695 17.71 -18.56 -46.50
N SER A 696 19.03 -18.71 -46.65
CA SER A 696 19.93 -17.59 -46.98
C SER A 696 21.16 -18.01 -47.76
N THR A 697 21.73 -17.09 -48.54
CA THR A 697 23.01 -17.33 -49.24
C THR A 697 24.20 -17.04 -48.33
N GLU A 698 25.39 -17.53 -48.70
CA GLU A 698 26.62 -17.24 -47.95
C GLU A 698 26.95 -15.74 -47.94
N GLU A 699 26.67 -15.03 -49.04
CA GLU A 699 26.85 -13.59 -49.16
C GLU A 699 25.88 -12.82 -48.24
N GLN A 700 24.62 -13.26 -48.14
CA GLN A 700 23.64 -12.68 -47.21
C GLN A 700 24.09 -12.87 -45.76
N ARG A 701 24.52 -14.09 -45.38
CA ARG A 701 25.01 -14.36 -44.02
C ARG A 701 26.29 -13.61 -43.71
N SER A 702 27.26 -13.59 -44.64
CA SER A 702 28.51 -12.84 -44.49
C SER A 702 28.27 -11.35 -44.28
N ALA A 703 27.36 -10.74 -45.06
CA ALA A 703 27.02 -9.32 -44.91
C ALA A 703 26.39 -9.01 -43.53
N VAL A 704 25.50 -9.88 -43.03
CA VAL A 704 24.92 -9.68 -41.69
C VAL A 704 25.95 -9.92 -40.57
N MET A 705 26.86 -10.89 -40.73
CA MET A 705 27.96 -11.12 -39.80
C MET A 705 28.94 -9.93 -39.76
N GLU A 706 29.21 -9.29 -40.90
CA GLU A 706 30.00 -8.05 -40.96
C GLU A 706 29.29 -6.89 -40.23
N GLN A 707 27.97 -6.73 -40.38
CA GLN A 707 27.21 -5.72 -39.63
C GLN A 707 27.17 -6.01 -38.12
N LEU A 708 27.09 -7.29 -37.72
CA LEU A 708 27.16 -7.71 -36.32
C LEU A 708 28.53 -7.40 -35.71
N GLN A 709 29.62 -7.67 -36.44
CA GLN A 709 30.98 -7.31 -36.01
C GLN A 709 31.15 -5.80 -35.91
N ALA A 710 30.75 -5.04 -36.92
CA ALA A 710 30.86 -3.58 -36.92
C ALA A 710 30.06 -2.93 -35.77
N MET A 711 28.93 -3.52 -35.37
CA MET A 711 28.15 -3.04 -34.22
C MET A 711 28.81 -3.38 -32.87
N GLU A 712 29.41 -4.56 -32.74
CA GLU A 712 30.20 -4.95 -31.57
C GLU A 712 31.44 -4.06 -31.43
N ASP A 713 32.19 -3.84 -32.51
CA ASP A 713 33.37 -2.98 -32.53
C ASP A 713 32.98 -1.54 -32.15
N TRP A 714 31.88 -1.02 -32.74
CA TRP A 714 31.32 0.29 -32.38
C TRP A 714 30.97 0.40 -30.90
N MET A 715 30.45 -0.67 -30.27
CA MET A 715 30.13 -0.65 -28.83
C MET A 715 31.34 -0.40 -27.92
N TRP A 716 32.56 -0.68 -28.38
CA TRP A 716 33.79 -0.39 -27.63
C TRP A 716 34.34 1.03 -27.85
N GLU A 717 33.79 1.79 -28.82
CA GLU A 717 34.17 3.16 -29.08
C GLU A 717 33.62 4.14 -28.03
N GLU A 718 34.35 5.25 -27.80
CA GLU A 718 33.95 6.29 -26.84
C GLU A 718 32.56 6.88 -27.15
N GLU A 719 32.22 6.99 -28.44
CA GLU A 719 30.90 7.44 -28.91
C GLU A 719 29.75 6.54 -28.42
N ALA A 720 29.95 5.22 -28.38
CA ALA A 720 28.94 4.27 -27.89
C ALA A 720 28.88 4.21 -26.37
N GLN A 721 30.02 4.39 -25.69
CA GLN A 721 30.06 4.46 -24.22
C GLN A 721 29.35 5.72 -23.68
N MET A 722 29.32 6.81 -24.47
CA MET A 722 28.61 8.05 -24.16
C MET A 722 27.21 8.15 -24.79
N ALA A 723 26.75 7.13 -25.52
CA ALA A 723 25.46 7.13 -26.20
C ALA A 723 24.29 7.01 -25.21
N ASN A 724 23.23 7.79 -25.43
CA ASN A 724 21.97 7.67 -24.68
C ASN A 724 21.09 6.52 -25.20
N ALA A 725 20.08 6.14 -24.42
CA ALA A 725 19.12 5.09 -24.77
C ALA A 725 18.51 5.24 -26.17
N THR A 726 18.23 6.46 -26.65
CA THR A 726 17.63 6.70 -27.97
C THR A 726 18.59 6.32 -29.10
N VAL A 727 19.88 6.68 -28.98
CA VAL A 727 20.91 6.34 -29.99
C VAL A 727 21.15 4.83 -30.02
N LEU A 728 21.24 4.20 -28.84
CA LEU A 728 21.39 2.74 -28.73
C LEU A 728 20.17 2.00 -29.31
N GLN A 729 18.96 2.50 -29.09
CA GLN A 729 17.73 1.92 -29.66
C GLN A 729 17.68 2.04 -31.18
N GLN A 730 18.16 3.16 -31.74
CA GLN A 730 18.28 3.34 -33.20
C GLN A 730 19.30 2.35 -33.80
N LYS A 731 20.46 2.19 -33.16
CA LYS A 731 21.49 1.20 -33.55
C LYS A 731 20.94 -0.24 -33.50
N LEU A 732 20.19 -0.58 -32.44
CA LEU A 732 19.50 -1.87 -32.31
C LEU A 732 18.46 -2.08 -33.42
N SER A 733 17.63 -1.07 -33.73
CA SER A 733 16.65 -1.18 -34.83
C SER A 733 17.33 -1.41 -36.17
N LEU A 734 18.38 -0.64 -36.47
CA LEU A 734 19.15 -0.79 -37.72
C LEU A 734 19.76 -2.19 -37.84
N LEU A 735 20.32 -2.73 -36.74
CA LEU A 735 20.86 -4.10 -36.74
C LEU A 735 19.73 -5.15 -36.92
N GLN A 736 18.60 -4.96 -36.24
CA GLN A 736 17.43 -5.81 -36.39
C GLN A 736 16.90 -5.86 -37.83
N ASP A 737 16.92 -4.75 -38.56
CA ASP A 737 16.44 -4.70 -39.95
C ASP A 737 17.31 -5.52 -40.91
N HIS A 738 18.60 -5.73 -40.59
CA HIS A 738 19.50 -6.60 -41.37
C HIS A 738 19.38 -8.08 -40.99
N VAL A 739 19.22 -8.38 -39.70
CA VAL A 739 19.15 -9.77 -39.19
C VAL A 739 17.78 -10.41 -39.41
N ARG A 740 16.69 -9.68 -39.11
CA ARG A 740 15.32 -10.21 -39.10
C ARG A 740 14.89 -10.93 -40.38
N PRO A 741 15.21 -10.47 -41.61
CA PRO A 741 14.75 -11.14 -42.83
C PRO A 741 15.19 -12.61 -42.93
N ILE A 742 16.41 -12.96 -42.49
CA ILE A 742 16.89 -14.36 -42.50
C ILE A 742 16.13 -15.17 -41.44
N LEU A 743 16.08 -14.67 -40.20
CA LEU A 743 15.44 -15.37 -39.08
C LEU A 743 13.91 -15.54 -39.29
N GLN A 744 13.26 -14.57 -39.92
CA GLN A 744 11.85 -14.66 -40.28
C GLN A 744 11.61 -15.72 -41.35
N ARG A 745 12.46 -15.83 -42.38
CA ARG A 745 12.34 -16.92 -43.38
C ARG A 745 12.58 -18.29 -42.75
N ALA A 746 13.51 -18.42 -41.81
CA ALA A 746 13.82 -19.67 -41.12
C ALA A 746 12.62 -20.13 -40.28
N HIS A 747 12.09 -19.25 -39.43
CA HIS A 747 10.91 -19.51 -38.62
C HIS A 747 9.67 -19.82 -39.49
N GLU A 748 9.45 -19.05 -40.56
CA GLU A 748 8.32 -19.24 -41.48
C GLU A 748 8.42 -20.55 -42.28
N MET A 749 9.64 -21.08 -42.53
CA MET A 749 9.85 -22.40 -43.10
C MET A 749 9.37 -23.50 -42.13
N GLU A 750 9.74 -23.42 -40.85
CA GLU A 750 9.26 -24.34 -39.80
C GLU A 750 7.74 -24.29 -39.67
N GLN A 751 7.16 -23.09 -39.54
CA GLN A 751 5.72 -22.93 -39.37
C GLN A 751 4.92 -23.43 -40.58
N ARG A 752 5.43 -23.25 -41.82
CA ARG A 752 4.79 -23.82 -43.01
C ARG A 752 4.91 -25.33 -43.12
N ALA A 753 5.94 -25.96 -42.54
CA ALA A 753 6.04 -27.42 -42.51
C ALA A 753 4.93 -28.06 -41.66
N LEU A 754 4.52 -27.40 -40.58
CA LEU A 754 3.43 -27.85 -39.68
C LEU A 754 2.02 -27.52 -40.21
N LEU A 755 1.92 -26.57 -41.14
CA LEU A 755 0.65 -26.01 -41.57
C LEU A 755 -0.32 -27.00 -42.25
N PRO A 756 0.11 -27.97 -43.10
CA PRO A 756 -0.82 -28.90 -43.76
C PRO A 756 -1.62 -29.77 -42.78
N GLU A 757 -0.98 -30.32 -41.75
CA GLU A 757 -1.65 -31.14 -40.73
C GLU A 757 -2.70 -30.30 -39.97
N LEU A 758 -2.35 -29.05 -39.65
CA LEU A 758 -3.23 -28.13 -38.93
C LEU A 758 -4.41 -27.67 -39.80
N VAL A 759 -4.18 -27.45 -41.10
CA VAL A 759 -5.24 -27.21 -42.10
C VAL A 759 -6.20 -28.39 -42.13
N ASP A 760 -5.70 -29.61 -42.33
CA ASP A 760 -6.54 -30.82 -42.41
C ASP A 760 -7.34 -31.04 -41.12
N LYS A 761 -6.72 -30.86 -39.95
CA LYS A 761 -7.37 -31.00 -38.64
C LYS A 761 -8.53 -30.02 -38.46
N ILE A 762 -8.30 -28.73 -38.74
CA ILE A 762 -9.34 -27.69 -38.60
C ILE A 762 -10.43 -27.88 -39.67
N TRP A 763 -10.03 -28.15 -40.92
CA TRP A 763 -10.93 -28.41 -42.04
C TRP A 763 -11.90 -29.57 -41.76
N ASN A 764 -11.37 -30.70 -41.31
CA ASN A 764 -12.19 -31.87 -40.97
C ASN A 764 -13.11 -31.60 -39.78
N GLY A 765 -12.65 -30.85 -38.77
CA GLY A 765 -13.49 -30.41 -37.65
C GLY A 765 -14.64 -29.49 -38.07
N VAL A 766 -14.38 -28.54 -38.97
CA VAL A 766 -15.40 -27.66 -39.56
C VAL A 766 -16.39 -28.47 -40.41
N ASN A 767 -15.90 -29.37 -41.27
CA ASN A 767 -16.74 -30.22 -42.11
C ASN A 767 -17.67 -31.12 -41.27
N ALA A 768 -17.14 -31.72 -40.20
CA ALA A 768 -17.92 -32.52 -39.25
C ALA A 768 -18.98 -31.68 -38.51
N THR A 769 -18.62 -30.45 -38.10
CA THR A 769 -19.55 -29.50 -37.48
C THR A 769 -20.68 -29.12 -38.43
N LEU A 770 -20.35 -28.83 -39.70
CA LEU A 770 -21.32 -28.47 -40.73
C LEU A 770 -22.26 -29.64 -41.05
N GLY A 771 -21.73 -30.86 -41.17
CA GLY A 771 -22.52 -32.08 -41.30
C GLY A 771 -23.44 -32.36 -40.10
N TYR A 772 -22.98 -32.08 -38.87
CA TYR A 772 -23.82 -32.16 -37.67
C TYR A 772 -24.97 -31.13 -37.72
N VAL A 773 -24.68 -29.86 -38.02
CA VAL A 773 -25.67 -28.78 -38.11
C VAL A 773 -26.72 -29.11 -39.16
N MET A 774 -26.31 -29.48 -40.38
CA MET A 774 -27.23 -29.82 -41.47
C MET A 774 -28.12 -31.04 -41.15
N LYS A 775 -27.61 -32.02 -40.38
CA LYS A 775 -28.35 -33.23 -40.02
C LYS A 775 -29.29 -33.04 -38.84
N ASN A 776 -28.87 -32.28 -37.83
CA ASN A 776 -29.52 -32.26 -36.50
C ASN A 776 -30.16 -30.91 -36.13
N MET A 777 -29.85 -29.81 -36.83
CA MET A 777 -30.30 -28.45 -36.50
C MET A 777 -31.14 -27.84 -37.63
N THR A 778 -32.30 -28.44 -37.93
CA THR A 778 -33.19 -28.08 -39.05
C THR A 778 -33.78 -26.65 -39.00
N TRP A 779 -33.49 -25.87 -37.95
CA TRP A 779 -33.88 -24.47 -37.79
C TRP A 779 -32.77 -23.49 -38.20
N VAL A 780 -31.55 -23.96 -38.44
CA VAL A 780 -30.48 -23.15 -39.02
C VAL A 780 -30.78 -22.99 -40.52
N ALA A 781 -30.82 -21.74 -41.00
CA ALA A 781 -31.14 -21.47 -42.39
C ALA A 781 -30.06 -22.01 -43.33
N GLU A 782 -30.47 -22.62 -44.45
CA GLU A 782 -29.58 -23.19 -45.46
C GLU A 782 -28.51 -22.19 -45.94
N LYS A 783 -28.87 -20.91 -46.03
CA LYS A 783 -27.97 -19.80 -46.37
C LYS A 783 -26.81 -19.61 -45.39
N GLU A 784 -26.99 -19.93 -44.11
CA GLU A 784 -25.90 -19.82 -43.12
C GLU A 784 -24.95 -21.03 -43.22
N THR A 785 -25.48 -22.23 -43.44
CA THR A 785 -24.65 -23.41 -43.74
C THR A 785 -23.91 -23.27 -45.08
N SER A 786 -24.54 -22.70 -46.11
CA SER A 786 -23.88 -22.46 -47.39
C SER A 786 -22.79 -21.38 -47.27
N GLY A 787 -22.98 -20.37 -46.41
CA GLY A 787 -21.97 -19.35 -46.13
C GLY A 787 -20.67 -19.94 -45.56
N VAL A 788 -20.75 -20.91 -44.65
CA VAL A 788 -19.56 -21.64 -44.16
C VAL A 788 -18.96 -22.54 -45.25
N ALA A 789 -19.78 -23.21 -46.06
CA ALA A 789 -19.31 -24.00 -47.19
C ALA A 789 -18.61 -23.16 -48.27
N ASP A 790 -19.06 -21.93 -48.50
CA ASP A 790 -18.40 -20.96 -49.39
C ASP A 790 -17.08 -20.45 -48.78
N LEU A 791 -17.02 -20.17 -47.48
CA LEU A 791 -15.76 -19.84 -46.78
C LEU A 791 -14.75 -20.98 -46.90
N MET A 792 -15.20 -22.22 -46.69
CA MET A 792 -14.41 -23.43 -46.89
C MET A 792 -13.85 -23.49 -48.32
N LYS A 793 -14.70 -23.44 -49.34
CA LYS A 793 -14.28 -23.48 -50.75
C LYS A 793 -13.30 -22.35 -51.11
N ASN A 794 -13.57 -21.14 -50.64
CA ASN A 794 -12.71 -19.98 -50.88
C ASN A 794 -11.34 -20.13 -50.18
N PHE A 795 -11.31 -20.75 -48.99
CA PHE A 795 -10.06 -21.10 -48.32
C PHE A 795 -9.26 -22.12 -49.12
N THR A 796 -9.87 -23.22 -49.57
CA THR A 796 -9.18 -24.25 -50.38
C THR A 796 -8.55 -23.66 -51.63
N LEU A 797 -9.33 -22.92 -52.43
CA LEU A 797 -8.84 -22.29 -53.66
C LEU A 797 -7.71 -21.29 -53.40
N TRP A 798 -7.80 -20.52 -52.32
CA TRP A 798 -6.74 -19.60 -51.92
C TRP A 798 -5.48 -20.36 -51.46
N TYR A 799 -5.64 -21.39 -50.62
CA TYR A 799 -4.55 -22.14 -50.01
C TYR A 799 -3.77 -22.96 -51.05
N GLU A 800 -4.48 -23.64 -51.96
CA GLU A 800 -3.89 -24.29 -53.13
C GLU A 800 -3.09 -23.29 -53.98
N ASN A 801 -3.66 -22.12 -54.27
CA ASN A 801 -2.98 -21.10 -55.08
C ASN A 801 -1.70 -20.58 -54.41
N VAL A 802 -1.74 -20.18 -53.14
CA VAL A 802 -0.55 -19.65 -52.46
C VAL A 802 0.51 -20.73 -52.18
N THR A 803 0.09 -21.98 -51.95
CA THR A 803 1.03 -23.12 -51.81
C THR A 803 1.72 -23.43 -53.14
N ASN A 804 0.98 -23.42 -54.25
CA ASN A 804 1.54 -23.60 -55.58
C ASN A 804 2.49 -22.44 -55.99
N GLU A 805 2.20 -21.20 -55.60
CA GLU A 805 3.15 -20.09 -55.77
C GLU A 805 4.38 -20.21 -54.86
N GLN A 806 4.22 -20.71 -53.64
CA GLN A 806 5.33 -20.93 -52.72
C GLN A 806 6.33 -21.99 -53.21
N VAL A 807 5.85 -23.07 -53.84
CA VAL A 807 6.71 -24.12 -54.43
C VAL A 807 7.58 -23.58 -55.59
N LYS A 808 7.18 -22.45 -56.21
CA LYS A 808 7.94 -21.80 -57.29
C LYS A 808 8.99 -20.81 -56.78
N ARG A 809 8.98 -20.46 -55.49
CA ARG A 809 9.92 -19.50 -54.89
C ARG A 809 11.12 -20.21 -54.28
N ASP A 810 12.27 -19.56 -54.41
CA ASP A 810 13.48 -19.94 -53.71
C ASP A 810 13.33 -19.68 -52.20
N LEU A 811 13.95 -20.52 -51.36
CA LEU A 811 13.91 -20.39 -49.90
C LEU A 811 14.70 -19.19 -49.39
N THR A 812 15.63 -18.63 -50.19
CA THR A 812 16.34 -17.38 -49.84
C THR A 812 15.54 -16.11 -50.15
N GLN A 813 14.31 -16.24 -50.67
CA GLN A 813 13.39 -15.14 -50.97
C GLN A 813 12.21 -15.12 -50.01
N ASP A 814 11.56 -13.96 -49.91
CA ASP A 814 10.38 -13.81 -49.05
C ASP A 814 9.23 -14.72 -49.52
N PRO A 815 8.49 -15.31 -48.57
CA PRO A 815 7.49 -16.34 -48.87
C PRO A 815 6.33 -15.78 -49.70
N ALA A 816 5.64 -16.66 -50.43
CA ALA A 816 4.46 -16.30 -51.22
C ALA A 816 3.24 -15.99 -50.34
N PHE A 817 3.22 -16.52 -49.11
CA PHE A 817 2.26 -16.25 -48.05
C PHE A 817 2.89 -16.58 -46.70
N TYR A 818 2.39 -15.97 -45.62
CA TYR A 818 2.83 -16.31 -44.26
C TYR A 818 1.86 -17.30 -43.60
N ALA A 819 2.38 -18.20 -42.76
CA ALA A 819 1.57 -19.18 -42.03
C ALA A 819 0.45 -18.51 -41.20
N ILE A 820 0.71 -17.32 -40.65
CA ILE A 820 -0.28 -16.52 -39.90
C ILE A 820 -1.49 -16.09 -40.76
N ASP A 821 -1.33 -15.88 -42.06
CA ASP A 821 -2.43 -15.52 -42.95
C ASP A 821 -3.36 -16.71 -43.22
N ALA A 822 -2.79 -17.92 -43.32
CA ALA A 822 -3.57 -19.15 -43.39
C ALA A 822 -4.31 -19.39 -42.07
N MET A 823 -3.62 -19.28 -40.93
CA MET A 823 -4.20 -19.44 -39.59
C MET A 823 -5.36 -18.48 -39.32
N ARG A 824 -5.24 -17.20 -39.69
CA ARG A 824 -6.32 -16.21 -39.52
C ARG A 824 -7.57 -16.60 -40.33
N ARG A 825 -7.41 -17.17 -41.53
CA ARG A 825 -8.53 -17.64 -42.36
C ARG A 825 -9.15 -18.93 -41.83
N LEU A 826 -8.33 -19.88 -41.36
CA LEU A 826 -8.78 -21.10 -40.71
C LEU A 826 -9.61 -20.83 -39.46
N GLU A 827 -9.13 -19.94 -38.58
CA GLU A 827 -9.85 -19.63 -37.34
C GLU A 827 -11.13 -18.83 -37.60
N HIS A 828 -11.15 -17.92 -38.59
CA HIS A 828 -12.39 -17.29 -39.06
C HIS A 828 -13.43 -18.34 -39.51
N MET A 829 -13.02 -19.26 -40.40
CA MET A 829 -13.86 -20.37 -40.88
C MET A 829 -14.38 -21.26 -39.72
N ARG A 830 -13.51 -21.59 -38.75
CA ARG A 830 -13.86 -22.36 -37.56
C ARG A 830 -14.85 -21.62 -36.65
N SER A 831 -14.62 -20.34 -36.41
CA SER A 831 -15.47 -19.50 -35.54
C SER A 831 -16.89 -19.38 -36.08
N GLU A 832 -17.03 -19.26 -37.41
CA GLU A 832 -18.35 -19.18 -38.06
C GLU A 832 -19.07 -20.53 -38.06
N ALA A 833 -18.35 -21.64 -38.27
CA ALA A 833 -18.91 -22.98 -38.10
C ALA A 833 -19.40 -23.25 -36.67
N LEU A 834 -18.63 -22.80 -35.66
CA LEU A 834 -19.04 -22.86 -34.26
C LEU A 834 -20.21 -21.92 -33.94
N ARG A 835 -20.33 -20.77 -34.61
CA ARG A 835 -21.48 -19.86 -34.48
C ARG A 835 -22.78 -20.57 -34.84
N LEU A 836 -22.79 -21.39 -35.90
CA LEU A 836 -23.98 -22.16 -36.29
C LEU A 836 -24.51 -23.05 -35.17
N THR A 837 -23.61 -23.73 -34.42
CA THR A 837 -23.99 -24.61 -33.30
C THR A 837 -24.66 -23.86 -32.13
N LYS A 838 -24.46 -22.54 -32.04
CA LYS A 838 -25.02 -21.67 -30.99
C LYS A 838 -26.36 -21.03 -31.37
N ILE A 839 -26.84 -21.23 -32.61
CA ILE A 839 -28.14 -20.74 -33.06
C ILE A 839 -29.22 -21.52 -32.31
N LYS A 840 -29.89 -20.85 -31.38
CA LYS A 840 -31.00 -21.45 -30.62
C LYS A 840 -32.21 -21.66 -31.54
N LYS A 841 -32.87 -22.79 -31.36
CA LYS A 841 -34.17 -23.05 -31.97
C LYS A 841 -35.17 -22.04 -31.37
N VAL A 842 -35.76 -21.20 -32.21
CA VAL A 842 -36.84 -20.31 -31.80
C VAL A 842 -38.12 -21.12 -31.81
N ASP A 843 -38.63 -21.48 -30.63
CA ASP A 843 -39.97 -22.04 -30.54
C ASP A 843 -41.00 -20.96 -30.89
N PRO A 844 -42.06 -21.30 -31.65
CA PRO A 844 -43.08 -20.32 -32.03
C PRO A 844 -43.77 -19.80 -30.77
N VAL A 845 -43.78 -18.47 -30.62
CA VAL A 845 -44.49 -17.79 -29.53
C VAL A 845 -45.96 -18.25 -29.52
N PRO A 846 -46.54 -18.68 -28.39
CA PRO A 846 -47.94 -19.08 -28.33
C PRO A 846 -48.84 -17.94 -28.80
N TYR A 847 -49.67 -18.20 -29.80
CA TYR A 847 -50.58 -17.22 -30.36
C TYR A 847 -51.70 -16.92 -29.36
N SER A 848 -51.54 -15.87 -28.54
CA SER A 848 -52.60 -15.36 -27.68
C SER A 848 -53.65 -14.61 -28.52
N ASP A 849 -54.90 -15.05 -28.47
CA ASP A 849 -56.00 -14.62 -29.36
C ASP A 849 -56.46 -13.13 -29.26
N ALA A 850 -55.73 -12.28 -28.54
CA ALA A 850 -56.15 -10.94 -28.11
C ALA A 850 -55.80 -9.77 -29.06
N GLY A 851 -55.54 -10.01 -30.35
CA GLY A 851 -54.95 -8.99 -31.26
C GLY A 851 -55.61 -8.80 -32.64
N ARG A 852 -56.89 -9.16 -32.83
CA ARG A 852 -57.44 -9.45 -34.18
C ARG A 852 -58.18 -8.31 -34.93
N ASP A 853 -58.06 -7.05 -34.54
CA ASP A 853 -58.82 -5.94 -35.19
C ASP A 853 -58.01 -4.88 -35.98
N TYR A 854 -56.67 -4.88 -35.91
CA TYR A 854 -55.85 -3.88 -36.64
C TYR A 854 -55.92 -3.98 -38.18
N TRP A 855 -56.37 -5.11 -38.75
CA TRP A 855 -56.42 -5.34 -40.20
C TRP A 855 -57.68 -4.82 -40.90
N LYS A 856 -58.60 -4.18 -40.16
CA LYS A 856 -59.86 -3.65 -40.72
C LYS A 856 -59.84 -2.14 -41.00
N ASP A 857 -58.84 -1.40 -40.53
CA ASP A 857 -58.69 0.02 -40.87
C ASP A 857 -58.14 0.15 -42.31
N PRO A 858 -58.91 0.73 -43.27
CA PRO A 858 -58.47 0.87 -44.65
C PRO A 858 -57.21 1.74 -44.79
N LYS A 859 -57.00 2.75 -43.91
CA LYS A 859 -55.84 3.64 -43.97
C LYS A 859 -54.56 2.95 -43.52
N MET A 860 -54.64 2.10 -42.49
CA MET A 860 -53.48 1.29 -42.08
C MET A 860 -53.12 0.25 -43.14
N ARG A 861 -54.12 -0.34 -43.79
CA ARG A 861 -53.89 -1.24 -44.92
C ARG A 861 -53.24 -0.52 -46.10
N GLU A 862 -53.72 0.68 -46.44
CA GLU A 862 -53.15 1.50 -47.52
C GLU A 862 -51.72 1.97 -47.19
N PHE A 863 -51.43 2.31 -45.93
CA PHE A 863 -50.07 2.59 -45.44
C PHE A 863 -49.14 1.37 -45.64
N TYR A 864 -49.55 0.17 -45.19
CA TYR A 864 -48.74 -1.04 -45.36
C TYR A 864 -48.59 -1.47 -46.82
N GLU A 865 -49.62 -1.33 -47.66
CA GLU A 865 -49.54 -1.63 -49.09
C GLU A 865 -48.65 -0.64 -49.85
N GLN A 866 -48.61 0.64 -49.47
CA GLN A 866 -47.64 1.62 -50.01
C GLN A 866 -46.21 1.35 -49.51
N TYR A 867 -46.05 1.06 -48.21
CA TYR A 867 -44.77 0.70 -47.60
C TYR A 867 -44.10 -0.46 -48.35
N TYR A 868 -44.83 -1.58 -48.54
CA TYR A 868 -44.31 -2.75 -49.25
C TYR A 868 -44.11 -2.54 -50.76
N LYS A 869 -44.97 -1.76 -51.44
CA LYS A 869 -44.77 -1.46 -52.88
C LYS A 869 -43.48 -0.67 -53.14
N ASN A 870 -43.16 0.30 -52.29
CA ASN A 870 -41.95 1.10 -52.43
C ASN A 870 -40.69 0.34 -51.98
N PHE A 871 -40.79 -0.56 -50.98
CA PHE A 871 -39.67 -1.39 -50.52
C PHE A 871 -39.17 -2.41 -51.57
N SER A 872 -40.01 -2.79 -52.53
CA SER A 872 -39.74 -3.92 -53.43
C SER A 872 -38.79 -3.61 -54.61
N ARG A 873 -38.40 -2.35 -54.88
CA ARG A 873 -37.83 -2.01 -56.20
C ARG A 873 -36.54 -1.19 -56.29
N ASN A 874 -36.02 -0.60 -55.22
CA ASN A 874 -34.63 -0.13 -55.13
C ASN A 874 -34.28 0.13 -53.66
N GLY A 875 -33.18 -0.42 -53.16
CA GLY A 875 -32.80 -0.28 -51.75
C GLY A 875 -32.34 1.14 -51.40
N THR A 876 -33.21 1.93 -50.78
CA THR A 876 -32.91 3.28 -50.29
C THR A 876 -33.01 3.39 -48.76
N ASN A 877 -32.34 4.41 -48.22
CA ASN A 877 -32.09 4.58 -46.80
C ASN A 877 -33.36 4.97 -46.01
N TYR A 878 -33.63 4.26 -44.90
CA TYR A 878 -34.77 4.50 -43.99
C TYR A 878 -34.96 5.96 -43.59
N SER A 879 -33.87 6.75 -43.50
CA SER A 879 -33.92 8.14 -43.01
C SER A 879 -34.63 9.14 -43.93
N GLU A 880 -34.76 8.88 -45.23
CA GLU A 880 -35.44 9.81 -46.15
C GLU A 880 -36.96 9.65 -46.16
N PHE A 881 -37.47 8.42 -46.04
CA PHE A 881 -38.92 8.16 -46.02
C PHE A 881 -39.61 8.92 -44.87
N PHE A 882 -39.07 8.81 -43.65
CA PHE A 882 -39.64 9.45 -42.46
C PHE A 882 -39.45 10.97 -42.40
N ARG A 883 -38.56 11.56 -43.20
CA ARG A 883 -38.40 13.03 -43.30
C ARG A 883 -39.48 13.69 -44.16
N ASN A 884 -39.95 12.99 -45.19
CA ASN A 884 -40.90 13.52 -46.17
C ASN A 884 -42.35 13.07 -45.90
N PHE A 885 -42.59 12.24 -44.89
CA PHE A 885 -43.92 11.76 -44.53
C PHE A 885 -44.65 12.78 -43.64
N ASN A 886 -45.73 13.37 -44.14
CA ASN A 886 -46.44 14.42 -43.42
C ASN A 886 -47.45 13.84 -42.42
N PHE A 887 -47.05 13.74 -41.15
CA PHE A 887 -47.87 13.15 -40.09
C PHE A 887 -49.09 13.99 -39.67
N SER A 888 -49.26 15.21 -40.18
CA SER A 888 -50.39 16.10 -39.81
C SER A 888 -51.76 15.59 -40.24
N ASP A 889 -51.83 14.64 -41.19
CA ASP A 889 -53.09 14.21 -41.81
C ASP A 889 -53.84 13.14 -40.97
N PHE A 890 -53.29 12.77 -39.81
CA PHE A 890 -53.85 11.81 -38.87
C PHE A 890 -54.27 12.48 -37.55
N ASN A 891 -55.47 13.07 -37.54
CA ASN A 891 -56.05 13.68 -36.35
C ASN A 891 -56.67 12.62 -35.41
N PHE A 892 -55.91 12.14 -34.44
CA PHE A 892 -56.38 11.24 -33.37
C PHE A 892 -56.91 12.02 -32.16
N SER A 893 -58.10 12.61 -32.30
CA SER A 893 -58.82 13.25 -31.19
C SER A 893 -60.10 12.48 -30.83
N GLY A 894 -60.15 11.91 -29.61
CA GLY A 894 -61.31 11.16 -29.11
C GLY A 894 -61.10 10.67 -27.67
N ASN A 895 -61.63 11.40 -26.70
CA ASN A 895 -61.42 11.17 -25.27
C ASN A 895 -61.94 9.81 -24.76
N GLY A 896 -61.15 9.12 -23.91
CA GLY A 896 -61.68 8.08 -23.03
C GLY A 896 -60.65 7.07 -22.51
N SER A 897 -60.04 7.36 -21.34
CA SER A 897 -59.18 6.47 -20.52
C SER A 897 -57.92 5.89 -21.18
N GLY A 898 -56.78 6.01 -20.51
CA GLY A 898 -55.49 5.56 -21.04
C GLY A 898 -55.33 4.05 -21.03
N ASP A 899 -55.00 3.49 -22.20
CA ASP A 899 -54.33 2.18 -22.38
C ASP A 899 -53.57 2.10 -23.74
N SER A 900 -53.39 3.23 -24.43
CA SER A 900 -52.78 3.29 -25.78
C SER A 900 -51.33 3.79 -25.83
N ASP A 901 -50.78 4.29 -24.71
CA ASP A 901 -49.39 4.79 -24.63
C ASP A 901 -48.36 3.67 -24.38
N ASP A 902 -48.78 2.52 -23.82
CA ASP A 902 -47.86 1.45 -23.41
C ASP A 902 -47.27 0.65 -24.58
N TYR A 903 -47.98 0.55 -25.70
CA TYR A 903 -47.47 -0.16 -26.88
C TYR A 903 -46.27 0.56 -27.53
N MET A 904 -46.27 1.90 -27.52
CA MET A 904 -45.15 2.71 -28.02
C MET A 904 -44.05 2.93 -26.97
N ARG A 905 -44.31 2.64 -25.68
CA ARG A 905 -43.26 2.53 -24.65
C ARG A 905 -42.49 1.22 -24.78
N SER A 906 -43.17 0.06 -24.80
CA SER A 906 -42.48 -1.24 -24.89
C SER A 906 -41.59 -1.35 -26.15
N PHE A 907 -42.03 -0.79 -27.28
CA PHE A 907 -41.24 -0.74 -28.51
C PHE A 907 -40.01 0.19 -28.41
N ARG A 908 -40.09 1.25 -27.60
CA ARG A 908 -38.98 2.19 -27.35
C ARG A 908 -37.98 1.64 -26.33
N ASP A 909 -38.44 0.83 -25.39
CA ASP A 909 -37.59 0.20 -24.38
C ASP A 909 -36.89 -1.07 -24.92
N PHE A 910 -37.54 -1.82 -25.82
CA PHE A 910 -36.90 -2.91 -26.59
C PHE A 910 -35.68 -2.45 -27.42
N TYR A 911 -35.65 -1.18 -27.85
CA TYR A 911 -34.52 -0.61 -28.57
C TYR A 911 -33.41 -0.04 -27.66
N LYS A 912 -33.66 0.11 -26.35
CA LYS A 912 -32.66 0.54 -25.36
C LYS A 912 -31.92 -0.63 -24.72
N SER A 913 -32.49 -1.84 -24.71
CA SER A 913 -31.93 -3.01 -24.02
C SER A 913 -30.74 -3.68 -24.72
N ASN A 914 -30.39 -3.27 -25.95
CA ASN A 914 -29.27 -3.86 -26.72
C ASN A 914 -28.01 -2.96 -26.81
N THR A 915 -27.93 -1.88 -26.02
CA THR A 915 -26.76 -0.97 -26.03
C THR A 915 -26.34 -0.46 -24.63
N SER A 916 -26.19 -1.36 -23.65
CA SER A 916 -25.32 -1.13 -22.46
C SER A 916 -24.98 -2.43 -21.71
N GLU A 917 -23.86 -2.45 -20.98
CA GLU A 917 -23.29 -3.64 -20.32
C GLU A 917 -23.76 -3.88 -18.85
N LYS A 918 -23.66 -5.16 -18.44
CA LYS A 918 -23.18 -5.70 -17.13
C LYS A 918 -24.09 -5.73 -15.88
N LYS A 919 -23.94 -6.88 -15.17
CA LYS A 919 -24.31 -7.23 -13.78
C LYS A 919 -25.83 -7.40 -13.53
N GLN A 920 -26.30 -8.25 -12.59
CA GLN A 920 -25.61 -8.99 -11.51
C GLN A 920 -26.32 -10.32 -11.18
N ASP A 921 -25.67 -11.19 -10.40
CA ASP A 921 -26.18 -12.49 -9.89
C ASP A 921 -27.30 -12.37 -8.83
N GLU A 922 -28.16 -13.40 -8.69
CA GLU A 922 -28.23 -14.29 -7.51
C GLU A 922 -29.52 -15.15 -7.40
N ASN A 923 -29.38 -16.36 -6.81
CA ASN A 923 -30.37 -17.22 -6.09
C ASN A 923 -31.69 -17.62 -6.80
N SER A 924 -31.98 -18.91 -7.01
CA SER A 924 -32.39 -19.83 -5.91
C SER A 924 -32.34 -21.34 -6.26
N THR A 925 -32.05 -22.15 -5.22
CA THR A 925 -32.53 -23.53 -4.87
C THR A 925 -33.57 -24.25 -5.79
N GLU A 926 -33.64 -25.59 -5.93
CA GLU A 926 -33.21 -26.69 -5.03
C GLU A 926 -33.20 -28.11 -5.69
N ASN A 927 -32.28 -28.98 -5.22
CA ASN A 927 -32.36 -30.43 -4.93
C ASN A 927 -32.65 -31.61 -5.94
N ALA A 928 -31.84 -32.68 -5.72
CA ALA A 928 -32.04 -34.14 -5.93
C ALA A 928 -32.09 -34.75 -7.36
N GLY A 929 -31.41 -35.89 -7.67
CA GLY A 929 -30.38 -36.62 -6.93
C GLY A 929 -30.16 -38.10 -7.37
N SER A 930 -28.90 -38.59 -7.31
CA SER A 930 -28.44 -40.01 -7.43
C SER A 930 -28.61 -40.67 -8.84
N LYS A 931 -27.78 -41.60 -9.35
CA LYS A 931 -26.56 -42.36 -8.95
C LYS A 931 -25.60 -42.43 -10.18
N SER A 932 -24.44 -43.11 -10.26
CA SER A 932 -23.72 -44.10 -9.40
C SER A 932 -22.19 -44.02 -9.66
N GLU A 933 -21.40 -44.93 -9.08
CA GLU A 933 -19.94 -45.07 -9.27
C GLU A 933 -19.55 -45.82 -10.58
N ASP A 934 -18.39 -45.51 -11.16
CA ASP A 934 -17.32 -46.51 -11.43
C ASP A 934 -15.98 -45.88 -11.90
N ASN A 935 -14.92 -46.15 -11.12
CA ASN A 935 -13.47 -46.29 -11.40
C ASN A 935 -12.65 -45.41 -12.40
N ASP A 936 -11.60 -44.82 -11.81
CA ASP A 936 -10.24 -44.38 -12.26
C ASP A 936 -9.49 -45.43 -13.16
N PRO A 937 -8.31 -45.18 -13.83
CA PRO A 937 -7.44 -43.98 -13.89
C PRO A 937 -6.89 -43.51 -15.27
N SER A 938 -6.10 -42.42 -15.20
CA SER A 938 -4.93 -42.08 -16.04
C SER A 938 -5.09 -41.45 -17.44
N ASN A 939 -4.48 -40.26 -17.59
CA ASN A 939 -3.83 -39.81 -18.83
C ASN A 939 -2.73 -38.78 -18.48
N PRO A 940 -1.50 -38.88 -19.04
CA PRO A 940 -0.39 -37.96 -18.74
C PRO A 940 -0.35 -36.73 -19.67
N GLU A 941 0.51 -35.77 -19.29
CA GLU A 941 1.22 -34.78 -20.13
C GLU A 941 0.53 -34.19 -21.37
N LEU A 942 0.09 -32.92 -21.24
CA LEU A 942 0.45 -31.81 -22.14
C LEU A 942 0.08 -30.45 -21.51
#